data_AF-A0A6P5KDN8-F1
#
_entry.id   AF-A0A6P5KDN8-F1
#
_cell.length_a   1.000
_cell.length_b   1.000
_cell.length_c   1.000
_cell.angle_alpha   90.00
_cell.angle_beta   90.00
_cell.angle_gamma   90.00
#
_symmetry.space_group_name_H-M   'P 1'
#
loop_
_entity.id
_entity.type
_entity.pdbx_description
1 polymer ?
#
loop_
_entity_poly.entity_id
_entity_poly.type
_entity_poly.pdbx_seq_one_letter_code
_entity_poly.pdbx_strand_id
1 'polypeptide(L)'
;MSHSELLGNQENPVTAHFSPEKEKDESTTDLGGKNLEENPENDADKKTQPHPASHPDVTVTPKTSDLNEKDILRGSQEDIDNKDIDNKDFDNKDIDNKDIDNTAIVEELPIDKPEEVITSLPDEEARYVMSYDYGEDEEEEEEEEEEEEKTIIEVAPQTSEDYSEKGLLFESYIENKNFRVRLNSKNLQKFPKGLLKTQDVKYLYLDKNKIKTFQVEPNMAGLEVLSMKENELIALPPEIILLCNLIVLNVSHNYIASLPAEISQLVCLRQLFLDNNNFLEFPKILGSLEKLEFLSLSGNSLKGLPETMANMTNLEVLNLSSNQFSIFPNIICHLLKLIKLSVSKNLISSLPKEIRQLKNLEEFFLDHNKLTFLPVQIFRLLKLKRLHLVDNKLEYLSHNIENFKELKVLQLDKNLLKQLNKEMYSCAKLEYLSLSDNDLEIIPANIHRLTNLRALNINRNKMVALNEDISHLKYLKALEFSGNAIKDIPIEIKNCHQIRKVDFSFNKLSDFPVGLCALNFLEHLNLNGNELSEIPVDLSFSRQLVHLELNQNNLSSFSDYICRLINLSYLDLSKNKILQIPLSISDMASLRVLILSDNVFENFPKELCTLENLQTLDLSENQIQYVPSEISNLQVIQYLDLSSNRFECFPIELCQLSTLKELKLCQKNGWKLTQLSGELSNLTQLEILDISHNNIKELPKNIGELKSLVSFYASNNLINALPLSFESLNKLQHLNMSGNRLTTLPNSLNNLSSLREINFDDNPLIKPPPEICKGKILNVIGHYLQKAEDRDEKILQKLLRTVSRSLSGAHFEFFCEKLQIKKPVIDVLMKKIGTKLEEAILEALNIWRVEKDPPLNPAVLRDQLIRIITITGIQELIDKVTALKLCTQLFKL
;
A
#
# COMPACT_ATOMS: atom_id res chain seq x y z
N MET A 1 -2.86 -34.04 22.34
CA MET A 1 -2.89 -35.52 22.45
C MET A 1 -2.82 -36.12 21.05
N SER A 2 -2.31 -37.34 20.89
CA SER A 2 -1.78 -37.82 19.59
C SER A 2 -1.92 -39.33 19.40
N HIS A 3 -2.48 -39.74 18.24
CA HIS A 3 -2.42 -41.05 17.55
C HIS A 3 -2.96 -40.80 16.11
N SER A 4 -2.41 -41.26 14.96
CA SER A 4 -1.92 -42.58 14.48
C SER A 4 -3.07 -43.61 14.30
N GLU A 5 -3.24 -44.36 13.21
CA GLU A 5 -2.50 -44.49 11.92
C GLU A 5 -3.36 -45.30 10.89
N LEU A 6 -2.77 -45.79 9.77
CA LEU A 6 -3.27 -46.77 8.75
C LEU A 6 -3.88 -46.23 7.43
N LEU A 7 -3.85 -46.92 6.28
CA LEU A 7 -2.75 -47.56 5.51
C LEU A 7 -3.23 -48.08 4.11
N GLY A 8 -2.34 -48.10 3.10
CA GLY A 8 -2.50 -48.80 1.78
C GLY A 8 -2.46 -47.86 0.56
N ASN A 9 -1.55 -47.93 -0.42
CA ASN A 9 -1.10 -49.03 -1.34
C ASN A 9 -2.17 -49.41 -2.40
N GLN A 10 -1.85 -49.63 -3.69
CA GLN A 10 -0.58 -49.65 -4.44
C GLN A 10 -0.87 -49.61 -5.97
N GLU A 11 0.07 -49.15 -6.81
CA GLU A 11 0.50 -49.83 -8.07
C GLU A 11 1.61 -49.07 -8.83
N ASN A 12 2.54 -49.79 -9.49
CA ASN A 12 3.65 -49.25 -10.29
C ASN A 12 4.40 -50.38 -11.07
N PRO A 13 4.76 -50.18 -12.36
CA PRO A 13 5.90 -50.90 -13.00
C PRO A 13 6.92 -49.93 -13.66
N VAL A 14 8.22 -49.95 -13.34
CA VAL A 14 9.28 -50.87 -13.86
C VAL A 14 9.67 -50.55 -15.32
N THR A 15 10.91 -50.21 -15.73
CA THR A 15 12.31 -50.32 -15.17
C THR A 15 13.17 -49.14 -15.74
N ALA A 16 14.51 -48.94 -15.61
CA ALA A 16 15.69 -49.68 -15.12
C ALA A 16 16.93 -48.74 -14.84
N HIS A 17 18.02 -49.35 -14.33
CA HIS A 17 19.48 -49.05 -14.29
C HIS A 17 20.07 -47.74 -14.89
N PHE A 18 21.21 -47.20 -14.39
CA PHE A 18 22.38 -47.81 -13.71
C PHE A 18 22.83 -47.09 -12.41
N SER A 19 23.75 -47.71 -11.65
CA SER A 19 24.19 -47.29 -10.30
C SER A 19 25.65 -46.76 -10.25
N PRO A 20 26.04 -45.97 -9.23
CA PRO A 20 27.42 -45.60 -8.92
C PRO A 20 28.09 -46.52 -7.88
N GLU A 21 29.42 -46.43 -7.75
CA GLU A 21 30.24 -47.25 -6.83
C GLU A 21 30.66 -46.54 -5.53
N LYS A 22 31.05 -47.35 -4.54
CA LYS A 22 31.75 -46.98 -3.29
C LYS A 22 32.67 -48.14 -2.91
N GLU A 23 33.86 -47.83 -2.40
CA GLU A 23 34.70 -48.80 -1.67
C GLU A 23 34.95 -48.34 -0.22
N LYS A 24 35.55 -49.23 0.57
CA LYS A 24 35.90 -49.11 2.01
C LYS A 24 37.35 -49.56 2.21
N ASP A 25 37.87 -49.38 3.42
CA ASP A 25 38.46 -50.44 4.30
C ASP A 25 39.03 -49.77 5.58
N GLU A 26 38.80 -50.29 6.81
CA GLU A 26 39.59 -51.26 7.60
C GLU A 26 41.00 -50.76 8.06
N SER A 27 41.55 -51.06 9.25
CA SER A 27 41.03 -51.68 10.50
C SER A 27 42.01 -51.54 11.72
N THR A 28 41.49 -51.72 12.95
CA THR A 28 42.09 -52.36 14.16
C THR A 28 43.45 -51.94 14.84
N THR A 29 43.32 -51.54 16.12
CA THR A 29 44.04 -52.00 17.37
C THR A 29 45.55 -51.85 17.67
N ASP A 30 45.81 -51.11 18.78
CA ASP A 30 46.56 -51.51 20.01
C ASP A 30 48.11 -51.34 20.17
N LEU A 31 48.51 -51.21 21.46
CA LEU A 31 49.83 -51.23 22.13
C LEU A 31 50.88 -50.12 21.88
N GLY A 32 51.50 -49.66 22.98
CA GLY A 32 52.87 -49.09 22.99
C GLY A 32 53.12 -47.89 23.92
N GLY A 33 53.64 -48.13 25.14
CA GLY A 33 54.05 -47.06 26.06
C GLY A 33 55.53 -47.09 26.46
N LYS A 34 56.11 -45.91 26.75
CA LYS A 34 57.35 -45.63 27.52
C LYS A 34 57.30 -44.14 27.92
N ASN A 35 57.36 -43.68 29.17
CA ASN A 35 58.30 -43.87 30.32
C ASN A 35 59.46 -42.87 30.37
N LEU A 36 59.78 -42.46 31.61
CA LEU A 36 60.81 -41.51 32.08
C LEU A 36 60.44 -40.03 31.81
N GLU A 37 60.33 -39.13 32.81
CA GLU A 37 61.27 -38.73 33.88
C GLU A 37 62.43 -37.87 33.28
N GLU A 38 62.86 -36.75 33.85
CA GLU A 38 63.04 -36.40 35.27
C GLU A 38 62.67 -34.92 35.62
N ASN A 39 62.06 -34.73 36.80
CA ASN A 39 62.29 -33.59 37.74
C ASN A 39 63.57 -33.94 38.56
N PRO A 40 64.14 -33.18 39.55
CA PRO A 40 63.47 -32.29 40.53
C PRO A 40 64.36 -31.10 41.06
N GLU A 41 64.06 -30.66 42.29
CA GLU A 41 64.95 -30.02 43.29
C GLU A 41 65.25 -28.49 43.24
N ASN A 42 65.41 -27.80 44.38
CA ASN A 42 64.71 -27.87 45.69
C ASN A 42 65.09 -26.66 46.58
N ASP A 43 64.40 -26.51 47.71
CA ASP A 43 64.85 -25.86 48.97
C ASP A 43 65.18 -24.33 48.99
N ALA A 44 65.00 -23.59 50.10
CA ALA A 44 64.22 -23.83 51.32
C ALA A 44 64.02 -22.54 52.16
N ASP A 45 63.16 -22.67 53.18
CA ASP A 45 63.28 -22.07 54.53
C ASP A 45 62.75 -20.66 54.90
N LYS A 46 61.66 -20.69 55.69
CA LYS A 46 61.41 -19.95 56.97
C LYS A 46 61.17 -18.42 56.90
N LYS A 47 60.08 -17.87 57.46
CA LYS A 47 59.51 -18.17 58.81
C LYS A 47 57.98 -17.95 58.99
N THR A 48 57.42 -18.79 59.88
CA THR A 48 56.33 -18.55 60.88
C THR A 48 54.85 -18.34 60.47
N GLN A 49 54.03 -19.24 61.02
CA GLN A 49 52.56 -19.31 61.23
C GLN A 49 52.29 -19.25 62.77
N PRO A 50 51.10 -19.58 63.38
CA PRO A 50 49.68 -19.26 63.08
C PRO A 50 48.78 -18.96 64.34
N HIS A 51 47.53 -18.49 64.15
CA HIS A 51 46.26 -18.77 64.93
C HIS A 51 46.24 -18.70 66.51
N PRO A 52 45.17 -19.10 67.29
CA PRO A 52 43.70 -19.29 67.08
C PRO A 52 42.77 -18.60 68.14
N ALA A 53 41.45 -18.95 68.13
CA ALA A 53 40.50 -19.09 69.29
C ALA A 53 39.86 -17.82 69.95
N SER A 54 38.69 -17.85 70.65
CA SER A 54 37.49 -18.75 70.64
C SER A 54 36.31 -18.14 71.48
N HIS A 55 35.08 -18.68 71.39
CA HIS A 55 33.88 -18.29 72.18
C HIS A 55 33.95 -18.65 73.69
N PRO A 56 32.99 -18.20 74.53
CA PRO A 56 31.78 -19.01 74.82
C PRO A 56 30.43 -18.26 74.98
N ASP A 57 29.38 -19.05 75.26
CA ASP A 57 27.93 -18.76 75.42
C ASP A 57 27.55 -17.81 76.60
N VAL A 58 26.29 -17.42 76.90
CA VAL A 58 24.94 -18.05 76.77
C VAL A 58 23.82 -16.96 76.62
N THR A 59 22.48 -17.15 76.58
CA THR A 59 21.59 -18.15 77.23
C THR A 59 20.17 -18.26 76.60
N VAL A 60 19.60 -19.48 76.58
CA VAL A 60 18.16 -19.87 76.65
C VAL A 60 17.16 -19.50 75.52
N THR A 61 16.35 -20.52 75.19
CA THR A 61 15.29 -20.65 74.17
C THR A 61 13.93 -21.02 74.84
N PRO A 62 12.93 -21.66 74.19
CA PRO A 62 12.09 -21.31 73.03
C PRO A 62 10.57 -21.31 73.38
N LYS A 63 9.67 -21.30 72.37
CA LYS A 63 8.50 -22.21 72.15
C LYS A 63 7.73 -21.76 70.88
N THR A 64 7.46 -22.59 69.85
CA THR A 64 6.39 -23.62 69.69
C THR A 64 4.96 -23.05 69.86
N SER A 65 3.93 -23.39 69.05
CA SER A 65 3.79 -24.48 68.05
C SER A 65 2.48 -24.38 67.23
N ASP A 66 2.53 -24.85 65.98
CA ASP A 66 1.58 -25.79 65.32
C ASP A 66 0.08 -25.51 65.02
N LEU A 67 -0.26 -25.84 63.76
CA LEU A 67 -1.40 -26.64 63.24
C LEU A 67 -2.87 -26.13 63.26
N ASN A 68 -3.50 -26.28 62.07
CA ASN A 68 -4.88 -26.76 61.80
C ASN A 68 -6.09 -25.88 62.23
N GLU A 69 -7.31 -26.03 61.67
CA GLU A 69 -7.80 -26.53 60.36
C GLU A 69 -9.25 -26.01 60.14
N LYS A 70 -9.67 -25.92 58.87
CA LYS A 70 -11.03 -26.16 58.32
C LYS A 70 -12.30 -25.45 58.88
N ASP A 71 -13.06 -24.94 57.90
CA ASP A 71 -14.51 -25.10 57.66
C ASP A 71 -15.55 -24.80 58.77
N ILE A 72 -16.54 -23.95 58.45
CA ILE A 72 -17.95 -24.36 58.23
C ILE A 72 -18.82 -23.18 57.71
N LEU A 73 -19.90 -23.51 56.99
CA LEU A 73 -20.82 -22.62 56.26
C LEU A 73 -22.04 -22.13 57.09
N ARG A 74 -22.76 -21.16 56.50
CA ARG A 74 -24.09 -20.55 56.83
C ARG A 74 -24.01 -19.20 57.57
N GLY A 75 -24.77 -18.16 57.22
CA GLY A 75 -25.67 -17.95 56.07
C GLY A 75 -27.16 -17.89 56.43
N SER A 76 -27.77 -16.72 56.26
CA SER A 76 -29.22 -16.45 56.40
C SER A 76 -29.57 -15.08 55.80
N GLN A 77 -30.55 -15.04 54.90
CA GLN A 77 -31.34 -13.84 54.57
C GLN A 77 -32.30 -13.52 55.73
N GLU A 78 -32.77 -12.27 55.84
CA GLU A 78 -34.19 -11.91 55.60
C GLU A 78 -34.39 -10.37 55.61
N ASP A 79 -35.55 -9.94 55.09
CA ASP A 79 -35.87 -8.57 54.65
C ASP A 79 -36.22 -7.59 55.79
N ILE A 80 -36.53 -6.31 55.44
CA ILE A 80 -37.73 -5.58 55.91
C ILE A 80 -37.95 -4.23 55.17
N ASP A 81 -39.09 -4.17 54.46
CA ASP A 81 -40.04 -3.04 54.24
C ASP A 81 -39.67 -1.61 53.75
N ASN A 82 -40.29 -1.27 52.59
CA ASN A 82 -41.21 -0.13 52.34
C ASN A 82 -40.74 1.35 52.18
N LYS A 83 -41.04 1.90 50.97
CA LYS A 83 -41.88 3.11 50.69
C LYS A 83 -41.31 4.52 50.98
N ASP A 84 -41.72 5.61 50.28
CA ASP A 84 -42.53 5.80 49.06
C ASP A 84 -42.36 7.25 48.52
N ILE A 85 -42.81 7.49 47.26
CA ILE A 85 -43.38 8.76 46.72
C ILE A 85 -42.46 9.98 46.37
N ASP A 86 -42.37 10.20 45.04
CA ASP A 86 -42.52 11.44 44.23
C ASP A 86 -41.70 12.74 44.42
N ASN A 87 -40.95 13.05 43.34
CA ASN A 87 -41.08 14.20 42.44
C ASN A 87 -41.47 15.61 42.97
N LYS A 88 -40.70 16.62 42.52
CA LYS A 88 -41.25 17.67 41.63
C LYS A 88 -40.18 18.55 40.95
N ASP A 89 -40.47 18.88 39.69
CA ASP A 89 -39.86 19.96 38.90
C ASP A 89 -40.22 21.36 39.45
N PHE A 90 -39.54 22.41 38.97
CA PHE A 90 -40.20 23.42 38.12
C PHE A 90 -39.24 24.49 37.54
N ASP A 91 -39.57 24.92 36.32
CA ASP A 91 -39.34 26.24 35.68
C ASP A 91 -37.94 26.88 35.59
N ASN A 92 -37.36 26.76 34.37
CA ASN A 92 -37.21 27.84 33.37
C ASN A 92 -37.39 29.33 33.78
N LYS A 93 -36.72 30.18 32.97
CA LYS A 93 -36.91 31.65 32.69
C LYS A 93 -35.85 32.58 33.28
N ASP A 94 -35.44 33.68 32.63
CA ASP A 94 -35.50 34.11 31.21
C ASP A 94 -34.66 35.42 31.07
N ILE A 95 -34.15 35.69 29.86
CA ILE A 95 -34.08 37.04 29.21
C ILE A 95 -33.09 38.15 29.72
N ASP A 96 -32.42 38.74 28.71
CA ASP A 96 -31.83 40.09 28.55
C ASP A 96 -30.56 40.60 29.28
N ASN A 97 -29.48 40.69 28.48
CA ASN A 97 -28.87 41.92 27.96
C ASN A 97 -28.44 43.09 28.88
N LYS A 98 -27.18 43.53 28.69
CA LYS A 98 -26.79 44.96 28.64
C LYS A 98 -25.40 45.17 28.02
N ASP A 99 -25.35 46.00 26.98
CA ASP A 99 -24.13 46.65 26.49
C ASP A 99 -23.62 47.75 27.46
N ILE A 100 -22.40 48.27 27.22
CA ILE A 100 -22.09 49.71 27.03
C ILE A 100 -20.58 49.94 26.81
N ASP A 101 -20.25 50.63 25.70
CA ASP A 101 -19.07 51.48 25.36
C ASP A 101 -17.60 51.03 25.66
N ASN A 102 -16.62 51.17 24.76
CA ASN A 102 -16.04 52.38 24.10
C ASN A 102 -15.33 53.34 25.10
N THR A 103 -14.20 54.01 24.82
CA THR A 103 -13.59 54.56 23.58
C THR A 103 -12.03 54.53 23.63
N ALA A 104 -11.35 55.03 22.58
CA ALA A 104 -9.87 55.10 22.47
C ALA A 104 -9.31 56.51 22.18
N ILE A 105 -8.02 56.72 22.46
CA ILE A 105 -7.13 57.86 22.09
C ILE A 105 -5.71 57.24 21.93
N VAL A 106 -4.89 57.33 20.87
CA VAL A 106 -4.55 58.30 19.80
C VAL A 106 -3.35 59.22 20.12
N GLU A 107 -2.21 58.96 19.46
CA GLU A 107 -1.08 59.86 19.09
C GLU A 107 -0.12 59.00 18.22
N GLU A 108 -0.11 59.09 16.88
CA GLU A 108 0.51 60.08 15.97
C GLU A 108 1.98 59.78 15.57
N LEU A 109 2.34 60.17 14.34
CA LEU A 109 3.56 59.78 13.61
C LEU A 109 4.64 60.89 13.62
N PRO A 110 5.85 60.61 13.13
CA PRO A 110 6.17 61.12 11.79
C PRO A 110 6.75 60.07 10.83
N ILE A 111 6.88 60.47 9.56
CA ILE A 111 7.17 59.61 8.40
C ILE A 111 8.57 59.91 7.86
N ASP A 112 9.32 58.87 7.47
CA ASP A 112 10.12 58.92 6.24
C ASP A 112 10.37 57.52 5.65
N LYS A 113 10.76 57.46 4.37
CA LYS A 113 10.90 56.26 3.52
C LYS A 113 11.99 56.50 2.44
N PRO A 114 12.43 55.48 1.68
CA PRO A 114 12.50 54.02 1.95
C PRO A 114 13.91 53.45 1.64
N GLU A 115 14.16 52.15 1.88
CA GLU A 115 14.91 51.32 0.91
C GLU A 115 14.72 49.80 1.16
N GLU A 116 14.96 49.02 0.10
CA GLU A 116 15.00 47.55 -0.08
C GLU A 116 14.01 46.63 0.65
N VAL A 117 13.27 45.83 -0.14
CA VAL A 117 12.31 44.84 0.33
C VAL A 117 12.87 43.42 0.20
N ILE A 118 13.04 42.73 1.33
CA ILE A 118 13.22 41.28 1.39
C ILE A 118 12.04 40.71 2.20
N THR A 119 11.01 40.22 1.51
CA THR A 119 9.87 39.56 2.15
C THR A 119 10.21 38.12 2.50
N SER A 120 10.59 37.89 3.75
CA SER A 120 10.55 36.56 4.37
C SER A 120 9.10 36.11 4.58
N LEU A 121 8.78 34.88 4.18
CA LEU A 121 7.61 34.12 4.64
C LEU A 121 8.08 32.80 5.32
N PRO A 122 7.27 32.16 6.17
CA PRO A 122 7.79 31.34 7.27
C PRO A 122 7.51 29.82 7.21
N ASP A 123 8.30 29.07 7.98
CA ASP A 123 7.96 27.81 8.68
C ASP A 123 7.26 26.66 7.91
N GLU A 124 8.02 25.94 7.07
CA GLU A 124 7.61 24.60 6.61
C GLU A 124 8.69 23.48 6.77
N GLU A 125 9.90 23.81 7.25
CA GLU A 125 10.99 22.83 7.48
C GLU A 125 10.76 21.92 8.72
N ALA A 126 9.73 21.08 8.67
CA ALA A 126 9.41 20.14 9.77
C ALA A 126 8.83 18.77 9.36
N ARG A 127 8.48 18.50 8.09
CA ARG A 127 7.89 17.21 7.66
C ARG A 127 8.77 16.32 6.78
N TYR A 128 9.83 16.84 6.17
CA TYR A 128 10.59 16.15 5.12
C TYR A 128 11.72 15.20 5.60
N VAL A 129 11.48 14.38 6.63
CA VAL A 129 12.49 13.38 7.09
C VAL A 129 11.91 12.05 7.63
N MET A 130 10.82 11.52 7.05
CA MET A 130 10.30 10.17 7.37
C MET A 130 9.73 9.41 6.15
N SER A 131 10.54 9.22 5.10
CA SER A 131 10.17 8.41 3.92
C SER A 131 11.40 7.91 3.13
N TYR A 132 12.26 7.13 3.78
CA TYR A 132 13.29 6.35 3.10
C TYR A 132 13.42 4.96 3.72
N ASP A 133 12.54 4.04 3.37
CA ASP A 133 12.93 2.63 3.47
C ASP A 133 12.23 1.65 2.51
N TYR A 134 13.02 0.67 2.06
CA TYR A 134 12.70 -0.45 1.17
C TYR A 134 12.09 -0.08 -0.19
N GLY A 135 12.00 -1.09 -1.06
CA GLY A 135 11.33 -0.99 -2.34
C GLY A 135 10.83 -2.36 -2.76
N GLU A 136 9.56 -2.41 -3.12
CA GLU A 136 8.91 -3.34 -4.04
C GLU A 136 7.82 -2.52 -4.77
N ASP A 137 7.31 -3.03 -5.88
CA ASP A 137 6.61 -2.23 -6.90
C ASP A 137 5.16 -1.84 -6.51
N GLU A 138 4.75 -0.58 -6.78
CA GLU A 138 3.61 -0.22 -7.66
C GLU A 138 3.41 1.33 -7.74
N GLU A 139 2.31 1.79 -8.35
CA GLU A 139 2.12 3.17 -8.88
C GLU A 139 1.58 4.18 -7.84
N GLU A 140 2.29 5.29 -7.57
CA GLU A 140 1.72 6.58 -7.07
C GLU A 140 2.79 7.72 -7.01
N GLU A 141 2.78 8.67 -7.95
CA GLU A 141 3.57 9.93 -7.87
C GLU A 141 3.03 11.02 -8.86
N GLU A 142 1.85 11.61 -8.60
CA GLU A 142 1.39 12.86 -9.25
C GLU A 142 0.60 13.75 -8.26
N GLU A 143 1.27 14.61 -7.49
CA GLU A 143 0.59 15.68 -6.72
C GLU A 143 1.51 16.89 -6.39
N GLU A 144 2.11 17.55 -7.40
CA GLU A 144 2.82 18.84 -7.20
C GLU A 144 2.84 19.80 -8.43
N GLU A 145 1.81 19.78 -9.31
CA GLU A 145 1.62 20.80 -10.39
C GLU A 145 0.17 21.37 -10.48
N GLU A 146 -0.61 21.44 -9.39
CA GLU A 146 -1.91 22.14 -9.38
C GLU A 146 -1.80 23.64 -8.98
N GLU A 147 -1.39 24.53 -9.91
CA GLU A 147 -1.91 25.93 -9.90
C GLU A 147 -1.87 26.71 -11.25
N GLU A 148 -2.06 26.10 -12.43
CA GLU A 148 -2.37 26.90 -13.65
C GLU A 148 -3.28 26.26 -14.73
N GLU A 149 -4.10 25.25 -14.39
CA GLU A 149 -5.09 24.65 -15.32
C GLU A 149 -6.35 25.53 -15.49
N LYS A 150 -6.44 26.27 -16.60
CA LYS A 150 -7.74 26.69 -17.19
C LYS A 150 -7.78 26.50 -18.70
N THR A 151 -8.87 25.87 -19.16
CA THR A 151 -9.24 25.61 -20.56
C THR A 151 -8.31 24.71 -21.37
N ILE A 152 -8.41 23.40 -21.13
CA ILE A 152 -8.18 22.37 -22.16
C ILE A 152 -9.53 21.98 -22.79
N ILE A 153 -9.54 21.81 -24.11
CA ILE A 153 -10.63 21.16 -24.86
C ILE A 153 -10.10 19.81 -25.33
N GLU A 154 -10.84 18.74 -25.08
CA GLU A 154 -10.45 17.37 -25.47
C GLU A 154 -10.25 17.23 -26.99
N VAL A 155 -9.16 16.57 -27.38
CA VAL A 155 -8.98 16.03 -28.74
C VAL A 155 -8.46 14.60 -28.63
N ALA A 156 -9.27 13.65 -29.10
CA ALA A 156 -9.01 12.21 -28.97
C ALA A 156 -7.79 11.72 -29.79
N PRO A 157 -7.10 10.65 -29.35
CA PRO A 157 -5.97 10.08 -30.08
C PRO A 157 -6.40 9.50 -31.44
N GLN A 158 -5.81 9.99 -32.52
CA GLN A 158 -5.95 9.41 -33.86
C GLN A 158 -4.79 8.47 -34.17
N THR A 159 -5.08 7.41 -34.92
CA THR A 159 -4.16 6.32 -35.24
C THR A 159 -3.06 6.71 -36.24
N SER A 160 -1.99 5.95 -36.24
CA SER A 160 -0.84 6.12 -37.13
C SER A 160 -1.17 5.83 -38.60
N GLU A 161 -1.41 6.88 -39.42
CA GLU A 161 -1.10 6.91 -40.87
C GLU A 161 -1.38 8.30 -41.50
N ASP A 162 -0.58 9.33 -41.14
CA ASP A 162 -0.25 10.45 -42.05
C ASP A 162 0.87 11.34 -41.45
N TYR A 163 2.12 11.12 -41.89
CA TYR A 163 3.29 11.94 -41.50
C TYR A 163 3.90 12.67 -42.72
N SER A 164 3.03 13.23 -43.55
CA SER A 164 3.38 14.12 -44.67
C SER A 164 2.34 15.24 -44.80
N GLU A 165 2.81 16.44 -45.14
CA GLU A 165 1.98 17.59 -45.58
C GLU A 165 0.95 18.17 -44.58
N LYS A 166 1.35 18.36 -43.32
CA LYS A 166 0.92 19.51 -42.51
C LYS A 166 2.04 20.00 -41.60
N GLY A 167 2.31 21.30 -41.63
CA GLY A 167 3.31 21.92 -40.76
C GLY A 167 2.78 22.00 -39.34
N LEU A 168 3.46 21.34 -38.39
CA LEU A 168 3.23 21.55 -36.96
C LEU A 168 3.61 23.00 -36.62
N LEU A 169 2.63 23.78 -36.17
CA LEU A 169 2.84 25.13 -35.63
C LEU A 169 3.46 25.04 -34.24
N PHE A 170 4.76 24.70 -34.19
CA PHE A 170 5.53 24.63 -32.95
C PHE A 170 5.60 25.96 -32.19
N GLU A 171 5.23 27.06 -32.83
CA GLU A 171 5.16 28.42 -32.27
C GLU A 171 4.29 28.52 -31.01
N SER A 172 3.27 27.67 -30.84
CA SER A 172 2.45 27.63 -29.63
C SER A 172 3.15 27.02 -28.41
N TYR A 173 4.31 26.38 -28.59
CA TYR A 173 5.11 25.76 -27.52
C TYR A 173 6.38 26.56 -27.19
N ILE A 174 6.49 27.80 -27.70
CA ILE A 174 7.61 28.71 -27.43
C ILE A 174 7.22 29.72 -26.36
N GLU A 175 7.81 29.62 -25.17
CA GLU A 175 7.71 30.64 -24.12
C GLU A 175 8.54 31.88 -24.53
N ASN A 176 7.90 32.81 -25.23
CA ASN A 176 8.48 34.04 -25.79
C ASN A 176 9.22 34.96 -24.79
N LYS A 177 9.13 34.71 -23.47
CA LYS A 177 9.90 35.45 -22.46
C LYS A 177 11.36 34.99 -22.31
N ASN A 178 11.72 33.77 -22.75
CA ASN A 178 13.06 33.19 -22.53
C ASN A 178 13.58 32.30 -23.67
N PHE A 179 12.90 32.22 -24.82
CA PHE A 179 13.23 31.27 -25.91
C PHE A 179 13.34 29.82 -25.40
N ARG A 180 12.35 29.41 -24.60
CA ARG A 180 12.22 28.06 -24.05
C ARG A 180 11.19 27.26 -24.86
N VAL A 181 11.51 26.00 -25.12
CA VAL A 181 10.62 25.00 -25.74
C VAL A 181 10.47 23.82 -24.80
N ARG A 182 9.21 23.48 -24.48
CA ARG A 182 8.83 22.33 -23.64
C ARG A 182 7.99 21.35 -24.46
N LEU A 183 8.51 20.14 -24.65
CA LEU A 183 7.86 19.05 -25.41
C LEU A 183 7.81 17.75 -24.59
N ASN A 184 7.69 17.88 -23.28
CA ASN A 184 7.69 16.77 -22.33
C ASN A 184 6.37 15.97 -22.40
N SER A 185 6.46 14.64 -22.18
CA SER A 185 5.30 13.73 -22.15
C SER A 185 4.45 13.69 -23.43
N LYS A 186 5.02 14.03 -24.61
CA LYS A 186 4.28 14.10 -25.89
C LYS A 186 4.38 12.83 -26.75
N ASN A 187 4.83 11.70 -26.18
CA ASN A 187 4.99 10.40 -26.85
C ASN A 187 5.81 10.44 -28.16
N LEU A 188 6.75 11.38 -28.29
CA LEU A 188 7.57 11.57 -29.49
C LEU A 188 8.51 10.38 -29.71
N GLN A 189 8.30 9.62 -30.79
CA GLN A 189 9.17 8.48 -31.15
C GLN A 189 10.45 8.89 -31.92
N LYS A 190 10.51 10.13 -32.41
CA LYS A 190 11.58 10.68 -33.24
C LYS A 190 11.81 12.14 -32.87
N PHE A 191 13.04 12.61 -33.03
CA PHE A 191 13.35 14.03 -32.86
C PHE A 191 12.59 14.90 -33.89
N PRO A 192 11.91 15.98 -33.47
CA PRO A 192 11.12 16.83 -34.36
C PRO A 192 12.01 17.68 -35.28
N LYS A 193 11.98 17.39 -36.58
CA LYS A 193 12.82 18.07 -37.58
C LYS A 193 12.30 19.47 -37.92
N GLY A 194 13.21 20.44 -37.98
CA GLY A 194 12.90 21.83 -38.29
C GLY A 194 12.16 22.58 -37.17
N LEU A 195 12.18 22.05 -35.94
CA LEU A 195 11.58 22.66 -34.74
C LEU A 195 12.04 24.11 -34.53
N LEU A 196 13.28 24.42 -34.93
CA LEU A 196 14.00 25.64 -34.56
C LEU A 196 14.24 26.58 -35.75
N LYS A 197 13.38 26.54 -36.78
CA LYS A 197 13.59 27.28 -38.04
C LYS A 197 13.44 28.80 -37.93
N THR A 198 12.91 29.33 -36.83
CA THR A 198 12.44 30.73 -36.73
C THR A 198 13.10 31.57 -35.64
N GLN A 199 13.69 30.96 -34.59
CA GLN A 199 14.31 31.66 -33.46
C GLN A 199 15.45 30.83 -32.84
N ASP A 200 16.45 31.50 -32.25
CA ASP A 200 17.53 30.87 -31.48
C ASP A 200 17.01 30.43 -30.10
N VAL A 201 16.77 29.12 -29.93
CA VAL A 201 16.26 28.55 -28.67
C VAL A 201 17.39 28.29 -27.67
N LYS A 202 17.18 28.71 -26.42
CA LYS A 202 18.13 28.57 -25.31
C LYS A 202 17.87 27.38 -24.40
N TYR A 203 16.61 27.00 -24.22
CA TYR A 203 16.20 25.94 -23.30
C TYR A 203 15.28 24.95 -24.03
N LEU A 204 15.71 23.69 -24.16
CA LEU A 204 14.96 22.65 -24.86
C LEU A 204 14.75 21.44 -23.94
N TYR A 205 13.48 21.16 -23.63
CA TYR A 205 13.05 20.02 -22.83
C TYR A 205 12.24 19.04 -23.69
N LEU A 206 12.65 17.77 -23.70
CA LEU A 206 12.09 16.67 -24.48
C LEU A 206 11.88 15.41 -23.61
N ASP A 207 11.69 15.61 -22.30
CA ASP A 207 11.68 14.53 -21.31
C ASP A 207 10.41 13.66 -21.39
N LYS A 208 10.44 12.44 -20.84
CA LYS A 208 9.29 11.49 -20.84
C LYS A 208 8.76 11.23 -22.27
N ASN A 209 9.67 10.88 -23.19
CA ASN A 209 9.36 10.60 -24.60
C ASN A 209 9.97 9.25 -25.05
N LYS A 210 9.88 8.93 -26.35
CA LYS A 210 10.31 7.64 -26.92
C LYS A 210 11.36 7.84 -28.02
N ILE A 211 12.19 8.88 -27.88
CA ILE A 211 13.16 9.30 -28.90
C ILE A 211 14.39 8.38 -28.85
N LYS A 212 14.63 7.64 -29.93
CA LYS A 212 15.77 6.68 -30.04
C LYS A 212 17.07 7.29 -30.53
N THR A 213 16.99 8.42 -31.22
CA THR A 213 18.13 9.12 -31.81
C THR A 213 17.93 10.63 -31.72
N PHE A 214 18.86 11.31 -31.07
CA PHE A 214 18.98 12.77 -31.13
C PHE A 214 19.60 13.19 -32.47
N GLN A 215 19.16 14.31 -33.04
CA GLN A 215 19.72 14.91 -34.25
C GLN A 215 19.93 16.41 -34.00
N VAL A 216 21.18 16.88 -34.15
CA VAL A 216 21.53 18.29 -33.95
C VAL A 216 21.30 19.05 -35.25
N GLU A 217 20.53 20.15 -35.20
CA GLU A 217 20.35 21.07 -36.31
C GLU A 217 21.23 22.33 -36.11
N PRO A 218 21.76 22.99 -37.17
CA PRO A 218 22.74 24.07 -37.02
C PRO A 218 22.26 25.33 -36.26
N ASN A 219 20.95 25.52 -36.17
CA ASN A 219 20.23 26.53 -35.39
C ASN A 219 20.20 26.24 -33.87
N MET A 220 20.72 25.09 -33.41
CA MET A 220 20.87 24.78 -31.99
C MET A 220 22.11 25.41 -31.34
N ALA A 221 22.95 26.14 -32.10
CA ALA A 221 24.21 26.67 -31.58
C ALA A 221 24.05 27.65 -30.39
N GLY A 222 22.88 28.27 -30.22
CA GLY A 222 22.54 29.15 -29.09
C GLY A 222 22.05 28.43 -27.82
N LEU A 223 21.96 27.09 -27.82
CA LEU A 223 21.35 26.32 -26.75
C LEU A 223 22.20 26.30 -25.47
N GLU A 224 21.61 26.67 -24.33
CA GLU A 224 22.23 26.69 -23.00
C GLU A 224 21.82 25.47 -22.16
N VAL A 225 20.61 24.93 -22.36
CA VAL A 225 20.09 23.77 -21.63
C VAL A 225 19.41 22.79 -22.59
N LEU A 226 19.82 21.52 -22.52
CA LEU A 226 19.20 20.40 -23.20
C LEU A 226 18.82 19.32 -22.19
N SER A 227 17.53 18.98 -22.13
CA SER A 227 17.02 17.84 -21.34
C SER A 227 16.30 16.85 -22.24
N MET A 228 16.73 15.60 -22.18
CA MET A 228 16.15 14.43 -22.85
C MET A 228 16.07 13.25 -21.87
N LYS A 229 15.67 13.52 -20.61
CA LYS A 229 15.49 12.51 -19.57
C LYS A 229 14.38 11.54 -19.96
N GLU A 230 14.44 10.29 -19.52
CA GLU A 230 13.36 9.29 -19.72
C GLU A 230 12.99 9.17 -21.21
N ASN A 231 13.94 8.68 -21.99
CA ASN A 231 13.84 8.46 -23.42
C ASN A 231 14.52 7.13 -23.80
N GLU A 232 14.49 6.78 -25.09
CA GLU A 232 15.07 5.52 -25.61
C GLU A 232 16.44 5.75 -26.31
N LEU A 233 17.21 6.79 -25.94
CA LEU A 233 18.46 7.16 -26.61
C LEU A 233 19.55 6.11 -26.39
N ILE A 234 20.15 5.63 -27.50
CA ILE A 234 21.22 4.62 -27.47
C ILE A 234 22.63 5.25 -27.48
N ALA A 235 22.76 6.45 -28.06
CA ALA A 235 24.01 7.20 -28.15
C ALA A 235 23.73 8.69 -28.41
N LEU A 236 24.75 9.54 -28.17
CA LEU A 236 24.74 10.94 -28.59
C LEU A 236 25.52 11.13 -29.90
N PRO A 237 25.03 11.98 -30.82
CA PRO A 237 25.68 12.24 -32.12
C PRO A 237 26.98 13.03 -31.97
N PRO A 238 28.02 12.79 -32.79
CA PRO A 238 29.23 13.64 -32.85
C PRO A 238 28.93 15.12 -33.11
N GLU A 239 27.84 15.41 -33.84
CA GLU A 239 27.34 16.76 -34.13
C GLU A 239 26.95 17.55 -32.86
N ILE A 240 26.95 16.94 -31.67
CA ILE A 240 26.83 17.63 -30.38
C ILE A 240 27.87 18.74 -30.19
N ILE A 241 29.02 18.67 -30.89
CA ILE A 241 30.03 19.74 -30.95
C ILE A 241 29.48 21.11 -31.38
N LEU A 242 28.35 21.16 -32.11
CA LEU A 242 27.71 22.41 -32.50
C LEU A 242 27.08 23.17 -31.32
N LEU A 243 26.84 22.50 -30.19
CA LEU A 243 26.22 23.05 -28.98
C LEU A 243 27.25 23.75 -28.06
N CYS A 244 28.17 24.54 -28.62
CA CYS A 244 29.29 25.15 -27.87
C CYS A 244 28.88 26.00 -26.65
N ASN A 245 27.64 26.50 -26.61
CA ASN A 245 27.12 27.32 -25.52
C ASN A 245 26.43 26.50 -24.41
N LEU A 246 26.35 25.17 -24.54
CA LEU A 246 25.61 24.31 -23.61
C LEU A 246 26.21 24.35 -22.21
N ILE A 247 25.38 24.67 -21.23
CA ILE A 247 25.71 24.79 -19.79
C ILE A 247 25.19 23.56 -19.04
N VAL A 248 24.01 23.05 -19.41
CA VAL A 248 23.36 21.90 -18.79
C VAL A 248 22.99 20.87 -19.85
N LEU A 249 23.42 19.62 -19.65
CA LEU A 249 23.02 18.47 -20.44
C LEU A 249 22.44 17.38 -19.52
N ASN A 250 21.17 17.04 -19.71
CA ASN A 250 20.52 15.92 -19.02
C ASN A 250 20.06 14.87 -20.02
N VAL A 251 20.63 13.67 -19.90
CA VAL A 251 20.26 12.48 -20.68
C VAL A 251 20.11 11.25 -19.78
N SER A 252 19.76 11.47 -18.51
CA SER A 252 19.50 10.39 -17.54
C SER A 252 18.27 9.55 -17.93
N HIS A 253 18.20 8.29 -17.47
CA HIS A 253 17.15 7.33 -17.85
C HIS A 253 17.07 7.13 -19.38
N ASN A 254 18.16 6.63 -19.95
CA ASN A 254 18.32 6.29 -21.37
C ASN A 254 19.18 5.02 -21.49
N TYR A 255 19.54 4.60 -22.70
CA TYR A 255 20.31 3.39 -22.97
C TYR A 255 21.77 3.66 -23.40
N ILE A 256 22.31 4.84 -23.08
CA ILE A 256 23.61 5.31 -23.55
C ILE A 256 24.73 4.50 -22.89
N ALA A 257 25.55 3.83 -23.69
CA ALA A 257 26.70 3.03 -23.23
C ALA A 257 28.06 3.74 -23.36
N SER A 258 28.14 4.82 -24.16
CA SER A 258 29.36 5.59 -24.40
C SER A 258 29.04 7.03 -24.84
N LEU A 259 29.97 7.96 -24.63
CA LEU A 259 29.87 9.35 -25.08
C LEU A 259 30.78 9.60 -26.30
N PRO A 260 30.37 10.44 -27.27
CA PRO A 260 31.22 10.86 -28.39
C PRO A 260 32.45 11.64 -27.88
N ALA A 261 33.58 11.55 -28.58
CA ALA A 261 34.82 12.23 -28.19
C ALA A 261 34.67 13.77 -28.24
N GLU A 262 33.79 14.21 -29.13
CA GLU A 262 33.37 15.58 -29.39
C GLU A 262 32.80 16.29 -28.15
N ILE A 263 32.27 15.54 -27.17
CA ILE A 263 31.75 16.12 -25.91
C ILE A 263 32.84 16.86 -25.12
N SER A 264 34.13 16.53 -25.33
CA SER A 264 35.28 17.26 -24.77
C SER A 264 35.33 18.75 -25.14
N GLN A 265 34.71 19.14 -26.25
CA GLN A 265 34.74 20.51 -26.76
C GLN A 265 33.63 21.40 -26.17
N LEU A 266 32.74 20.85 -25.34
CA LEU A 266 31.68 21.60 -24.66
C LEU A 266 32.23 22.38 -23.45
N VAL A 267 33.16 23.29 -23.72
CA VAL A 267 33.91 24.08 -22.71
C VAL A 267 33.06 25.07 -21.90
N CYS A 268 31.74 25.10 -22.12
CA CYS A 268 30.77 25.87 -21.33
C CYS A 268 29.96 25.01 -20.35
N LEU A 269 30.06 23.67 -20.44
CA LEU A 269 29.25 22.74 -19.67
C LEU A 269 29.61 22.79 -18.18
N ARG A 270 28.60 23.04 -17.34
CA ARG A 270 28.69 23.10 -15.88
C ARG A 270 27.99 21.92 -15.21
N GLN A 271 26.89 21.43 -15.78
CA GLN A 271 26.09 20.36 -15.21
C GLN A 271 25.85 19.25 -16.24
N LEU A 272 26.12 18.01 -15.83
CA LEU A 272 25.97 16.82 -16.68
C LEU A 272 25.30 15.68 -15.90
N PHE A 273 24.15 15.23 -16.41
CA PHE A 273 23.35 14.15 -15.83
C PHE A 273 23.33 12.95 -16.81
N LEU A 274 23.83 11.81 -16.34
CA LEU A 274 24.08 10.56 -17.06
C LEU A 274 23.56 9.35 -16.26
N ASP A 275 22.59 9.56 -15.38
CA ASP A 275 22.08 8.55 -14.46
C ASP A 275 21.24 7.50 -15.19
N ASN A 276 21.11 6.29 -14.63
CA ASN A 276 20.27 5.22 -15.16
C ASN A 276 20.50 5.00 -16.67
N ASN A 277 21.74 4.63 -16.99
CA ASN A 277 22.26 4.43 -18.34
C ASN A 277 23.16 3.17 -18.37
N ASN A 278 23.76 2.86 -19.53
CA ASN A 278 24.49 1.63 -19.77
C ASN A 278 26.03 1.77 -19.62
N PHE A 279 26.53 2.73 -18.83
CA PHE A 279 27.98 2.94 -18.69
C PHE A 279 28.65 1.83 -17.86
N LEU A 280 29.53 1.05 -18.50
CA LEU A 280 30.36 0.01 -17.87
C LEU A 280 31.70 0.56 -17.34
N GLU A 281 32.27 1.55 -18.02
CA GLU A 281 33.46 2.30 -17.61
C GLU A 281 33.15 3.81 -17.59
N PHE A 282 33.80 4.55 -16.71
CA PHE A 282 33.65 6.00 -16.64
C PHE A 282 34.25 6.64 -17.92
N PRO A 283 33.51 7.50 -18.65
CA PRO A 283 34.01 8.11 -19.88
C PRO A 283 35.22 9.03 -19.62
N LYS A 284 36.42 8.52 -19.90
CA LYS A 284 37.73 9.20 -19.67
C LYS A 284 37.82 10.62 -20.26
N ILE A 285 37.02 10.87 -21.31
CA ILE A 285 36.86 12.14 -22.04
C ILE A 285 36.35 13.28 -21.12
N LEU A 286 35.53 12.96 -20.10
CA LEU A 286 34.97 13.95 -19.16
C LEU A 286 36.06 14.68 -18.35
N GLY A 287 37.26 14.10 -18.22
CA GLY A 287 38.43 14.75 -17.61
C GLY A 287 39.01 15.94 -18.39
N SER A 288 38.40 16.35 -19.50
CA SER A 288 38.68 17.61 -20.22
C SER A 288 37.70 18.75 -19.88
N LEU A 289 36.59 18.44 -19.20
CA LEU A 289 35.54 19.42 -18.87
C LEU A 289 35.89 20.16 -17.57
N GLU A 290 36.94 20.98 -17.61
CA GLU A 290 37.50 21.68 -16.44
C GLU A 290 36.50 22.59 -15.71
N LYS A 291 35.44 23.06 -16.39
CA LYS A 291 34.38 23.92 -15.80
C LYS A 291 33.19 23.15 -15.21
N LEU A 292 33.21 21.81 -15.23
CA LEU A 292 32.09 21.04 -14.71
C LEU A 292 32.01 21.18 -13.18
N GLU A 293 30.85 21.60 -12.69
CA GLU A 293 30.53 21.87 -11.28
C GLU A 293 29.60 20.79 -10.70
N PHE A 294 28.77 20.15 -11.54
CA PHE A 294 27.87 19.07 -11.18
C PHE A 294 28.00 17.88 -12.15
N LEU A 295 28.21 16.68 -11.60
CA LEU A 295 28.23 15.42 -12.36
C LEU A 295 27.41 14.34 -11.65
N SER A 296 26.43 13.76 -12.35
CA SER A 296 25.65 12.62 -11.86
C SER A 296 25.73 11.46 -12.84
N LEU A 297 26.12 10.30 -12.32
CA LEU A 297 26.37 9.03 -13.01
C LEU A 297 25.75 7.86 -12.22
N SER A 298 24.68 8.13 -11.48
CA SER A 298 24.00 7.15 -10.63
C SER A 298 23.37 6.02 -11.46
N GLY A 299 23.17 4.83 -10.91
CA GLY A 299 22.43 3.78 -11.61
C GLY A 299 23.13 3.28 -12.88
N ASN A 300 24.45 3.16 -12.83
CA ASN A 300 25.29 2.65 -13.90
C ASN A 300 26.05 1.40 -13.42
N SER A 301 26.93 0.83 -14.25
CA SER A 301 27.72 -0.36 -13.90
C SER A 301 29.20 -0.05 -13.66
N LEU A 302 29.52 1.16 -13.19
CA LEU A 302 30.89 1.63 -13.00
C LEU A 302 31.60 0.87 -11.87
N LYS A 303 32.82 0.39 -12.17
CA LYS A 303 33.69 -0.34 -11.22
C LYS A 303 34.91 0.47 -10.75
N GLY A 304 35.24 1.55 -11.45
CA GLY A 304 36.44 2.36 -11.22
C GLY A 304 36.36 3.71 -11.95
N LEU A 305 37.19 4.65 -11.51
CA LEU A 305 37.31 6.00 -12.06
C LEU A 305 38.74 6.24 -12.57
N PRO A 306 38.94 6.94 -13.71
CA PRO A 306 40.25 7.16 -14.29
C PRO A 306 41.00 8.32 -13.63
N GLU A 307 42.33 8.30 -13.74
CA GLU A 307 43.20 9.37 -13.25
C GLU A 307 42.90 10.74 -13.88
N THR A 308 42.37 10.77 -15.12
CA THR A 308 41.96 12.01 -15.80
C THR A 308 40.85 12.77 -15.06
N MET A 309 40.13 12.13 -14.13
CA MET A 309 39.13 12.80 -13.32
C MET A 309 39.74 13.85 -12.38
N ALA A 310 41.02 13.76 -12.01
CA ALA A 310 41.69 14.77 -11.17
C ALA A 310 41.70 16.18 -11.77
N ASN A 311 41.56 16.31 -13.10
CA ASN A 311 41.48 17.59 -13.79
C ASN A 311 40.17 18.34 -13.56
N MET A 312 39.13 17.68 -13.04
CA MET A 312 37.78 18.23 -12.85
C MET A 312 37.71 19.11 -11.58
N THR A 313 38.68 20.02 -11.42
CA THR A 313 38.95 20.75 -10.17
C THR A 313 37.87 21.74 -9.75
N ASN A 314 36.90 22.02 -10.64
CA ASN A 314 35.74 22.85 -10.32
C ASN A 314 34.52 22.06 -9.79
N LEU A 315 34.60 20.73 -9.72
CA LEU A 315 33.45 19.90 -9.34
C LEU A 315 33.05 20.12 -7.87
N GLU A 316 31.81 20.56 -7.65
CA GLU A 316 31.22 20.83 -6.33
C GLU A 316 30.21 19.73 -5.93
N VAL A 317 29.57 19.09 -6.90
CA VAL A 317 28.64 17.97 -6.68
C VAL A 317 29.01 16.76 -7.55
N LEU A 318 29.18 15.61 -6.90
CA LEU A 318 29.43 14.32 -7.55
C LEU A 318 28.49 13.24 -7.02
N ASN A 319 27.73 12.61 -7.92
CA ASN A 319 26.88 11.47 -7.61
C ASN A 319 27.29 10.24 -8.44
N LEU A 320 27.64 9.17 -7.72
CA LEU A 320 28.10 7.87 -8.21
C LEU A 320 27.33 6.72 -7.53
N SER A 321 26.13 7.00 -7.03
CA SER A 321 25.30 6.01 -6.34
C SER A 321 24.80 4.90 -7.26
N SER A 322 24.31 3.79 -6.70
CA SER A 322 23.77 2.64 -7.49
C SER A 322 24.75 2.18 -8.58
N ASN A 323 25.98 1.83 -8.17
CA ASN A 323 27.08 1.42 -9.06
C ASN A 323 27.80 0.19 -8.47
N GLN A 324 28.95 -0.21 -9.05
CA GLN A 324 29.67 -1.43 -8.71
C GLN A 324 31.03 -1.17 -8.01
N PHE A 325 31.19 -0.03 -7.33
CA PHE A 325 32.42 0.30 -6.61
C PHE A 325 32.59 -0.57 -5.35
N SER A 326 33.59 -1.47 -5.36
CA SER A 326 33.95 -2.32 -4.20
C SER A 326 34.99 -1.68 -3.27
N ILE A 327 35.71 -0.68 -3.77
CA ILE A 327 36.70 0.13 -3.06
C ILE A 327 36.38 1.60 -3.39
N PHE A 328 36.40 2.48 -2.39
CA PHE A 328 36.21 3.91 -2.62
C PHE A 328 37.31 4.48 -3.53
N PRO A 329 37.00 5.14 -4.66
CA PRO A 329 38.03 5.65 -5.56
C PRO A 329 38.82 6.83 -4.97
N ASN A 330 40.09 6.61 -4.60
CA ASN A 330 41.00 7.65 -4.06
C ASN A 330 41.14 8.90 -4.94
N ILE A 331 40.84 8.81 -6.25
CA ILE A 331 40.89 9.95 -7.17
C ILE A 331 39.94 11.08 -6.73
N ILE A 332 38.77 10.72 -6.17
CA ILE A 332 37.74 11.68 -5.69
C ILE A 332 38.33 12.63 -4.64
N CYS A 333 39.25 12.16 -3.79
CA CYS A 333 39.87 12.97 -2.73
C CYS A 333 40.68 14.18 -3.25
N HIS A 334 41.03 14.21 -4.54
CA HIS A 334 41.72 15.33 -5.20
C HIS A 334 40.78 16.44 -5.65
N LEU A 335 39.46 16.21 -5.65
CA LEU A 335 38.42 17.17 -6.04
C LEU A 335 38.11 18.12 -4.89
N LEU A 336 39.06 19.01 -4.57
CA LEU A 336 39.08 19.83 -3.34
C LEU A 336 37.90 20.81 -3.20
N LYS A 337 37.11 21.04 -4.26
CA LYS A 337 35.91 21.85 -4.24
C LYS A 337 34.62 21.12 -3.85
N LEU A 338 34.62 19.78 -3.79
CA LEU A 338 33.39 19.02 -3.50
C LEU A 338 32.72 19.49 -2.21
N ILE A 339 31.44 19.88 -2.35
CA ILE A 339 30.48 20.24 -1.31
C ILE A 339 29.56 19.04 -1.04
N LYS A 340 29.15 18.32 -2.09
CA LYS A 340 28.24 17.16 -2.00
C LYS A 340 28.83 15.94 -2.73
N LEU A 341 28.92 14.82 -2.03
CA LEU A 341 29.38 13.54 -2.56
C LEU A 341 28.40 12.43 -2.22
N SER A 342 27.92 11.71 -3.24
CA SER A 342 27.03 10.56 -3.08
C SER A 342 27.64 9.32 -3.74
N VAL A 343 27.82 8.26 -2.95
CA VAL A 343 28.34 6.95 -3.38
C VAL A 343 27.51 5.80 -2.76
N SER A 344 26.25 6.08 -2.44
CA SER A 344 25.31 5.13 -1.84
C SER A 344 24.96 3.97 -2.80
N LYS A 345 24.36 2.87 -2.32
CA LYS A 345 24.00 1.69 -3.13
C LYS A 345 25.20 1.17 -3.94
N ASN A 346 26.28 0.85 -3.24
CA ASN A 346 27.54 0.37 -3.80
C ASN A 346 28.09 -0.81 -2.95
N LEU A 347 29.33 -1.23 -3.17
CA LEU A 347 29.94 -2.39 -2.51
C LEU A 347 31.14 -2.00 -1.63
N ILE A 348 31.25 -0.72 -1.25
CA ILE A 348 32.43 -0.12 -0.60
C ILE A 348 32.56 -0.67 0.83
N SER A 349 33.69 -1.31 1.11
CA SER A 349 34.01 -1.90 2.42
C SER A 349 34.77 -0.96 3.37
N SER A 350 35.44 0.07 2.85
CA SER A 350 36.23 1.02 3.63
C SER A 350 36.53 2.31 2.85
N LEU A 351 36.85 3.38 3.58
CA LEU A 351 37.23 4.69 3.05
C LEU A 351 38.74 4.96 3.22
N PRO A 352 39.40 5.71 2.30
CA PRO A 352 40.84 5.93 2.34
C PRO A 352 41.26 7.03 3.33
N LYS A 353 42.53 6.99 3.77
CA LYS A 353 43.14 8.05 4.60
C LYS A 353 43.20 9.41 3.88
N GLU A 354 43.13 9.41 2.55
CA GLU A 354 43.09 10.58 1.68
C GLU A 354 41.81 11.42 1.87
N ILE A 355 40.70 10.84 2.36
CA ILE A 355 39.39 11.51 2.48
C ILE A 355 39.44 12.87 3.20
N ARG A 356 40.39 13.04 4.14
CA ARG A 356 40.74 14.30 4.83
C ARG A 356 41.06 15.50 3.92
N GLN A 357 41.22 15.30 2.62
CA GLN A 357 41.49 16.34 1.63
C GLN A 357 40.22 17.12 1.25
N LEU A 358 39.03 16.52 1.34
CA LEU A 358 37.73 17.10 0.93
C LEU A 358 37.19 18.15 1.92
N LYS A 359 38.02 19.12 2.34
CA LYS A 359 37.72 20.09 3.41
C LYS A 359 36.49 20.98 3.18
N ASN A 360 35.93 20.99 1.97
CA ASN A 360 34.73 21.73 1.62
C ASN A 360 33.44 20.89 1.71
N LEU A 361 33.53 19.58 1.96
CA LEU A 361 32.39 18.67 1.94
C LEU A 361 31.43 18.97 3.09
N GLU A 362 30.17 19.26 2.73
CA GLU A 362 29.06 19.55 3.62
C GLU A 362 28.04 18.41 3.66
N GLU A 363 27.88 17.65 2.58
CA GLU A 363 26.99 16.48 2.51
C GLU A 363 27.72 15.25 1.96
N PHE A 364 27.65 14.13 2.70
CA PHE A 364 28.26 12.85 2.30
C PHE A 364 27.25 11.71 2.48
N PHE A 365 26.93 11.03 1.38
CA PHE A 365 25.99 9.90 1.33
C PHE A 365 26.75 8.61 0.98
N LEU A 366 26.65 7.63 1.88
CA LEU A 366 27.41 6.37 1.90
C LEU A 366 26.51 5.15 2.14
N ASP A 367 25.20 5.31 1.97
CA ASP A 367 24.18 4.33 2.34
C ASP A 367 24.25 3.05 1.50
N HIS A 368 23.68 1.94 1.97
CA HIS A 368 23.60 0.67 1.24
C HIS A 368 24.97 0.26 0.70
N ASN A 369 25.91 0.07 1.61
CA ASN A 369 27.31 -0.25 1.35
C ASN A 369 27.79 -1.34 2.33
N LYS A 370 29.10 -1.51 2.52
CA LYS A 370 29.70 -2.60 3.30
C LYS A 370 30.70 -2.09 4.35
N LEU A 371 30.56 -0.82 4.77
CA LEU A 371 31.46 -0.16 5.71
C LEU A 371 31.36 -0.82 7.09
N THR A 372 32.46 -1.39 7.59
CA THR A 372 32.54 -1.94 8.95
C THR A 372 33.08 -0.94 9.98
N PHE A 373 33.78 0.11 9.52
CA PHE A 373 34.25 1.22 10.36
C PHE A 373 34.45 2.50 9.54
N LEU A 374 34.51 3.64 10.22
CA LEU A 374 34.90 4.92 9.63
C LEU A 374 36.37 5.24 9.98
N PRO A 375 37.24 5.56 9.00
CA PRO A 375 38.63 5.90 9.28
C PRO A 375 38.75 7.24 9.99
N VAL A 376 39.71 7.38 10.92
CA VAL A 376 39.94 8.59 11.74
C VAL A 376 40.09 9.88 10.90
N GLN A 377 40.46 9.73 9.63
CA GLN A 377 40.63 10.81 8.65
C GLN A 377 39.31 11.46 8.20
N ILE A 378 38.15 10.80 8.29
CA ILE A 378 36.85 11.41 7.95
C ILE A 378 36.47 12.53 8.92
N PHE A 379 36.84 12.41 10.20
CA PHE A 379 36.56 13.39 11.25
C PHE A 379 37.37 14.70 11.11
N ARG A 380 38.07 14.88 9.99
CA ARG A 380 38.70 16.16 9.59
C ARG A 380 37.87 16.96 8.59
N LEU A 381 36.69 16.46 8.19
CA LEU A 381 35.72 17.17 7.36
C LEU A 381 34.89 18.12 8.24
N LEU A 382 35.52 19.22 8.68
CA LEU A 382 34.94 20.12 9.71
C LEU A 382 33.69 20.90 9.26
N LYS A 383 33.39 20.94 7.96
CA LYS A 383 32.17 21.55 7.40
C LYS A 383 30.99 20.58 7.26
N LEU A 384 31.14 19.30 7.59
CA LEU A 384 30.13 18.28 7.32
C LEU A 384 28.83 18.55 8.09
N LYS A 385 27.75 18.84 7.36
CA LYS A 385 26.39 19.14 7.83
C LYS A 385 25.46 17.93 7.78
N ARG A 386 25.61 17.06 6.76
CA ARG A 386 24.85 15.81 6.62
C ARG A 386 25.77 14.63 6.39
N LEU A 387 25.58 13.56 7.15
CA LEU A 387 26.26 12.28 6.99
C LEU A 387 25.23 11.15 7.00
N HIS A 388 25.11 10.46 5.87
CA HIS A 388 24.16 9.37 5.66
C HIS A 388 24.93 8.05 5.48
N LEU A 389 24.66 7.07 6.36
CA LEU A 389 25.35 5.79 6.50
C LEU A 389 24.37 4.62 6.68
N VAL A 390 23.13 4.76 6.18
CA VAL A 390 22.06 3.75 6.29
C VAL A 390 22.50 2.44 5.61
N ASP A 391 22.08 1.28 6.09
CA ASP A 391 22.40 -0.04 5.52
C ASP A 391 23.91 -0.24 5.30
N ASN A 392 24.62 -0.38 6.41
CA ASN A 392 26.05 -0.64 6.48
C ASN A 392 26.34 -1.65 7.60
N LYS A 393 27.60 -1.77 8.04
CA LYS A 393 28.05 -2.80 9.00
C LYS A 393 28.83 -2.20 10.17
N LEU A 394 28.52 -0.96 10.53
CA LEU A 394 29.23 -0.24 11.58
C LEU A 394 28.87 -0.83 12.96
N GLU A 395 29.83 -1.46 13.63
CA GLU A 395 29.67 -1.96 15.01
C GLU A 395 29.86 -0.86 16.07
N TYR A 396 30.59 0.21 15.73
CA TYR A 396 30.87 1.33 16.62
C TYR A 396 31.19 2.63 15.86
N LEU A 397 31.02 3.77 16.54
CA LEU A 397 31.51 5.08 16.10
C LEU A 397 32.82 5.43 16.81
N SER A 398 33.76 6.07 16.11
CA SER A 398 34.98 6.59 16.75
C SER A 398 34.66 7.78 17.68
N HIS A 399 35.37 7.89 18.79
CA HIS A 399 35.36 9.05 19.69
C HIS A 399 35.63 10.38 18.95
N ASN A 400 36.30 10.35 17.80
CA ASN A 400 36.56 11.55 16.99
C ASN A 400 35.30 12.15 16.34
N ILE A 401 34.12 11.52 16.46
CA ILE A 401 32.83 12.06 16.01
C ILE A 401 32.58 13.49 16.51
N GLU A 402 33.09 13.85 17.70
CA GLU A 402 32.99 15.19 18.28
C GLU A 402 33.54 16.33 17.38
N ASN A 403 34.35 16.03 16.37
CA ASN A 403 34.93 17.05 15.48
C ASN A 403 33.91 17.60 14.46
N PHE A 404 32.79 16.92 14.22
CA PHE A 404 31.74 17.38 13.31
C PHE A 404 30.83 18.45 13.97
N LYS A 405 31.41 19.62 14.26
CA LYS A 405 30.70 20.72 14.94
C LYS A 405 29.55 21.33 14.13
N GLU A 406 29.56 21.18 12.81
CA GLU A 406 28.52 21.67 11.90
C GLU A 406 27.44 20.62 11.56
N LEU A 407 27.51 19.41 12.12
CA LEU A 407 26.60 18.31 11.78
C LEU A 407 25.17 18.61 12.25
N LYS A 408 24.24 18.65 11.30
CA LYS A 408 22.79 18.79 11.48
C LYS A 408 22.05 17.47 11.35
N VAL A 409 22.49 16.58 10.45
CA VAL A 409 21.84 15.30 10.16
C VAL A 409 22.85 14.16 10.23
N LEU A 410 22.51 13.13 11.02
CA LEU A 410 23.24 11.87 11.08
C LEU A 410 22.24 10.71 10.96
N GLN A 411 22.35 9.94 9.87
CA GLN A 411 21.60 8.70 9.66
C GLN A 411 22.54 7.51 9.73
N LEU A 412 22.20 6.54 10.58
CA LEU A 412 23.00 5.36 10.94
C LEU A 412 22.14 4.09 11.01
N ASP A 413 20.95 4.16 10.43
CA ASP A 413 19.94 3.10 10.42
C ASP A 413 20.47 1.83 9.75
N LYS A 414 20.02 0.64 10.16
CA LYS A 414 20.52 -0.66 9.65
C LYS A 414 22.04 -0.79 9.74
N ASN A 415 22.54 -0.74 10.97
CA ASN A 415 23.94 -1.00 11.29
C ASN A 415 24.01 -1.99 12.47
N LEU A 416 25.19 -2.17 13.07
CA LEU A 416 25.44 -3.14 14.13
C LEU A 416 25.81 -2.44 15.45
N LEU A 417 25.33 -1.20 15.65
CA LEU A 417 25.68 -0.37 16.79
C LEU A 417 25.02 -0.89 18.06
N LYS A 418 25.83 -1.32 19.03
CA LYS A 418 25.38 -1.79 20.37
C LYS A 418 25.28 -0.68 21.40
N GLN A 419 26.05 0.39 21.20
CA GLN A 419 26.10 1.56 22.07
C GLN A 419 26.57 2.80 21.29
N LEU A 420 26.20 3.97 21.80
CA LEU A 420 26.69 5.26 21.31
C LEU A 420 27.83 5.74 22.20
N ASN A 421 28.80 6.46 21.63
CA ASN A 421 29.90 7.03 22.42
C ASN A 421 29.52 8.40 23.00
N LYS A 422 30.12 8.76 24.14
CA LYS A 422 29.81 10.00 24.86
C LYS A 422 30.26 11.26 24.10
N GLU A 423 31.17 11.11 23.15
CA GLU A 423 31.71 12.15 22.30
C GLU A 423 30.70 12.63 21.24
N MET A 424 29.77 11.77 20.80
CA MET A 424 28.68 12.13 19.87
C MET A 424 27.82 13.27 20.41
N TYR A 425 27.60 13.34 21.73
CA TYR A 425 26.86 14.41 22.41
C TYR A 425 27.58 15.77 22.42
N SER A 426 28.76 15.87 21.79
CA SER A 426 29.46 17.13 21.53
C SER A 426 29.14 17.74 20.16
N CYS A 427 28.24 17.13 19.37
CA CYS A 427 27.71 17.63 18.10
C CYS A 427 26.46 18.52 18.33
N ALA A 428 26.65 19.68 18.98
CA ALA A 428 25.55 20.50 19.48
C ALA A 428 24.60 21.09 18.40
N LYS A 429 24.97 21.08 17.11
CA LYS A 429 24.13 21.50 15.99
C LYS A 429 23.23 20.40 15.42
N LEU A 430 23.26 19.19 15.97
CA LEU A 430 22.48 18.06 15.46
C LEU A 430 20.99 18.30 15.65
N GLU A 431 20.25 18.31 14.55
CA GLU A 431 18.80 18.55 14.46
C GLU A 431 18.04 17.24 14.20
N TYR A 432 18.68 16.27 13.53
CA TYR A 432 18.11 14.95 13.25
C TYR A 432 19.12 13.84 13.51
N LEU A 433 18.72 12.83 14.28
CA LEU A 433 19.49 11.62 14.57
C LEU A 433 18.60 10.40 14.37
N SER A 434 19.01 9.50 13.46
CA SER A 434 18.31 8.25 13.20
C SER A 434 19.26 7.06 13.32
N LEU A 435 18.77 6.04 14.04
CA LEU A 435 19.51 4.91 14.59
C LEU A 435 18.67 3.62 14.51
N SER A 436 17.68 3.56 13.61
CA SER A 436 16.78 2.40 13.49
C SER A 436 17.53 1.11 13.16
N ASP A 437 16.95 -0.05 13.43
CA ASP A 437 17.50 -1.35 13.01
C ASP A 437 18.97 -1.54 13.43
N ASN A 438 19.22 -1.38 14.73
CA ASN A 438 20.54 -1.53 15.36
C ASN A 438 20.42 -2.40 16.63
N ASP A 439 21.54 -2.63 17.31
CA ASP A 439 21.63 -3.46 18.52
C ASP A 439 21.55 -2.63 19.82
N LEU A 440 21.02 -1.38 19.81
CA LEU A 440 21.13 -0.47 20.95
C LEU A 440 20.28 -0.92 22.15
N GLU A 441 20.94 -1.25 23.26
CA GLU A 441 20.28 -1.64 24.52
C GLU A 441 19.90 -0.45 25.41
N ILE A 442 20.59 0.69 25.26
CA ILE A 442 20.43 1.89 26.10
C ILE A 442 20.87 3.16 25.36
N ILE A 443 20.21 4.29 25.67
CA ILE A 443 20.76 5.64 25.41
C ILE A 443 21.64 6.04 26.60
N PRO A 444 22.95 6.24 26.43
CA PRO A 444 23.80 6.82 27.46
C PRO A 444 23.26 8.16 28.00
N ALA A 445 23.43 8.38 29.30
CA ALA A 445 23.22 9.68 29.91
C ALA A 445 24.05 10.76 29.18
N ASN A 446 23.59 12.02 29.25
CA ASN A 446 24.04 13.20 28.50
C ASN A 446 23.47 13.38 27.07
N ILE A 447 22.44 12.62 26.65
CA ILE A 447 21.76 12.91 25.36
C ILE A 447 21.20 14.34 25.31
N HIS A 448 20.83 14.91 26.47
CA HIS A 448 20.39 16.30 26.64
C HIS A 448 21.34 17.36 26.05
N ARG A 449 22.63 17.03 25.81
CA ARG A 449 23.60 17.96 25.22
C ARG A 449 23.40 18.19 23.72
N LEU A 450 22.58 17.37 23.04
CA LEU A 450 22.13 17.60 21.67
C LEU A 450 21.00 18.65 21.66
N THR A 451 21.30 19.86 22.12
CA THR A 451 20.28 20.87 22.50
C THR A 451 19.44 21.41 21.34
N ASN A 452 19.80 21.12 20.08
CA ASN A 452 19.03 21.50 18.88
C ASN A 452 18.24 20.33 18.27
N LEU A 453 18.22 19.14 18.89
CA LEU A 453 17.61 17.95 18.31
C LEU A 453 16.09 18.10 18.18
N ARG A 454 15.59 17.99 16.94
CA ARG A 454 14.18 18.11 16.55
C ARG A 454 13.50 16.76 16.34
N ALA A 455 14.26 15.74 15.93
CA ALA A 455 13.75 14.37 15.81
C ALA A 455 14.80 13.36 16.25
N LEU A 456 14.33 12.32 16.95
CA LEU A 456 15.11 11.18 17.39
C LEU A 456 14.35 9.90 17.04
N ASN A 457 14.95 9.10 16.15
CA ASN A 457 14.42 7.81 15.74
C ASN A 457 15.39 6.69 16.15
N ILE A 458 14.89 5.75 16.96
CA ILE A 458 15.59 4.54 17.42
C ILE A 458 14.65 3.32 17.29
N ASN A 459 13.83 3.28 16.24
CA ASN A 459 12.93 2.17 15.93
C ASN A 459 13.71 0.84 15.78
N ARG A 460 13.09 -0.31 16.09
CA ARG A 460 13.63 -1.67 15.88
C ARG A 460 15.03 -1.86 16.48
N ASN A 461 15.14 -1.62 17.78
CA ASN A 461 16.37 -1.76 18.59
C ASN A 461 16.11 -2.65 19.82
N LYS A 462 17.00 -2.63 20.82
CA LYS A 462 16.97 -3.51 22.01
C LYS A 462 16.71 -2.75 23.32
N MET A 463 16.16 -1.55 23.25
CA MET A 463 16.00 -0.70 24.43
C MET A 463 14.94 -1.24 25.40
N VAL A 464 15.27 -1.26 26.69
CA VAL A 464 14.39 -1.75 27.77
C VAL A 464 13.75 -0.62 28.59
N ALA A 465 14.35 0.57 28.59
CA ALA A 465 13.87 1.75 29.30
C ALA A 465 14.35 3.05 28.63
N LEU A 466 13.62 4.14 28.86
CA LEU A 466 13.98 5.49 28.42
C LEU A 466 14.49 6.33 29.60
N ASN A 467 15.59 7.06 29.41
CA ASN A 467 16.22 7.86 30.46
C ASN A 467 15.56 9.24 30.61
N GLU A 468 15.29 9.66 31.85
CA GLU A 468 14.77 10.99 32.25
C GLU A 468 15.51 12.17 31.58
N ASP A 469 16.80 12.01 31.29
CA ASP A 469 17.64 12.96 30.55
C ASP A 469 16.99 13.51 29.25
N ILE A 470 16.14 12.71 28.60
CA ILE A 470 15.48 13.11 27.35
C ILE A 470 14.57 14.33 27.53
N SER A 471 14.04 14.53 28.75
CA SER A 471 13.16 15.64 29.13
C SER A 471 13.76 17.04 28.93
N HIS A 472 15.07 17.13 28.77
CA HIS A 472 15.79 18.37 28.53
C HIS A 472 15.86 18.77 27.04
N LEU A 473 15.41 17.93 26.10
CA LEU A 473 15.41 18.20 24.66
C LEU A 473 14.23 19.08 24.24
N LYS A 474 14.27 20.36 24.64
CA LYS A 474 13.17 21.34 24.51
C LYS A 474 12.65 21.60 23.08
N TYR A 475 13.41 21.25 22.04
CA TYR A 475 13.06 21.45 20.63
C TYR A 475 12.63 20.15 19.91
N LEU A 476 12.54 19.04 20.64
CA LEU A 476 12.13 17.76 20.06
C LEU A 476 10.66 17.83 19.62
N LYS A 477 10.41 17.55 18.35
CA LYS A 477 9.09 17.51 17.69
C LYS A 477 8.60 16.07 17.45
N ALA A 478 9.52 15.15 17.19
CA ALA A 478 9.22 13.74 16.92
C ALA A 478 10.09 12.81 17.77
N LEU A 479 9.47 11.76 18.31
CA LEU A 479 10.08 10.75 19.17
C LEU A 479 9.63 9.36 18.70
N GLU A 480 10.53 8.60 18.07
CA GLU A 480 10.18 7.32 17.45
C GLU A 480 11.05 6.17 18.00
N PHE A 481 10.40 5.23 18.68
CA PHE A 481 10.99 4.14 19.46
C PHE A 481 10.25 2.81 19.25
N SER A 482 9.52 2.68 18.14
CA SER A 482 8.77 1.49 17.73
C SER A 482 9.63 0.22 17.78
N GLY A 483 9.05 -0.94 18.11
CA GLY A 483 9.73 -2.24 17.99
C GLY A 483 10.94 -2.41 18.92
N ASN A 484 10.86 -1.88 20.14
CA ASN A 484 11.85 -2.07 21.20
C ASN A 484 11.26 -2.96 22.33
N ALA A 485 11.89 -3.00 23.50
CA ALA A 485 11.43 -3.73 24.69
C ALA A 485 11.10 -2.77 25.86
N ILE A 486 10.74 -1.52 25.57
CA ILE A 486 10.53 -0.47 26.57
C ILE A 486 9.30 -0.78 27.41
N LYS A 487 9.46 -0.74 28.74
CA LYS A 487 8.39 -0.95 29.72
C LYS A 487 7.85 0.34 30.33
N ASP A 488 8.75 1.28 30.56
CA ASP A 488 8.49 2.52 31.30
C ASP A 488 8.98 3.73 30.49
N ILE A 489 8.18 4.80 30.50
CA ILE A 489 8.52 6.11 29.92
C ILE A 489 8.52 7.14 31.06
N PRO A 490 9.62 7.90 31.28
CA PRO A 490 9.74 8.81 32.42
C PRO A 490 8.71 9.95 32.33
N ILE A 491 8.06 10.25 33.45
CA ILE A 491 7.00 11.29 33.53
C ILE A 491 7.53 12.70 33.22
N GLU A 492 8.85 12.88 33.30
CA GLU A 492 9.62 14.06 32.93
C GLU A 492 9.50 14.39 31.43
N ILE A 493 9.10 13.43 30.58
CA ILE A 493 8.92 13.65 29.13
C ILE A 493 8.00 14.84 28.80
N LYS A 494 7.05 15.17 29.69
CA LYS A 494 6.21 16.38 29.64
C LYS A 494 6.96 17.69 29.44
N ASN A 495 8.24 17.74 29.84
CA ASN A 495 9.10 18.92 29.69
C ASN A 495 9.53 19.17 28.22
N CYS A 496 9.36 18.19 27.33
CA CYS A 496 9.60 18.32 25.89
C CYS A 496 8.39 18.93 25.16
N HIS A 497 8.03 20.15 25.56
CA HIS A 497 6.81 20.87 25.17
C HIS A 497 6.60 21.08 23.64
N GLN A 498 7.55 20.73 22.77
CA GLN A 498 7.41 20.86 21.31
C GLN A 498 7.05 19.54 20.60
N ILE A 499 6.93 18.43 21.32
CA ILE A 499 6.59 17.11 20.74
C ILE A 499 5.18 17.16 20.13
N ARG A 500 5.08 16.70 18.87
CA ARG A 500 3.84 16.55 18.09
C ARG A 500 3.56 15.11 17.66
N LYS A 501 4.60 14.32 17.38
CA LYS A 501 4.50 12.89 17.04
C LYS A 501 5.26 12.05 18.06
N VAL A 502 4.60 11.03 18.60
CA VAL A 502 5.22 9.98 19.43
C VAL A 502 4.84 8.61 18.91
N ASP A 503 5.84 7.74 18.75
CA ASP A 503 5.65 6.33 18.41
C ASP A 503 6.45 5.44 19.38
N PHE A 504 5.72 4.69 20.20
CA PHE A 504 6.23 3.58 21.02
C PHE A 504 5.50 2.27 20.68
N SER A 505 5.09 2.10 19.42
CA SER A 505 4.45 0.85 18.98
C SER A 505 5.36 -0.38 19.18
N PHE A 506 4.78 -1.58 19.26
CA PHE A 506 5.49 -2.86 19.40
C PHE A 506 6.55 -2.88 20.53
N ASN A 507 6.20 -2.30 21.69
CA ASN A 507 7.04 -2.27 22.89
C ASN A 507 6.45 -3.18 23.99
N LYS A 508 6.79 -2.95 25.26
CA LYS A 508 6.42 -3.75 26.43
C LYS A 508 5.77 -2.90 27.53
N LEU A 509 5.09 -1.82 27.14
CA LEU A 509 4.39 -0.93 28.07
C LEU A 509 3.17 -1.66 28.65
N SER A 510 3.16 -1.87 29.98
CA SER A 510 1.99 -2.38 30.72
C SER A 510 1.02 -1.26 31.11
N ASP A 511 1.57 -0.09 31.43
CA ASP A 511 0.86 1.05 31.98
C ASP A 511 0.95 2.23 31.02
N PHE A 512 -0.12 3.04 30.94
CA PHE A 512 -0.15 4.16 29.99
C PHE A 512 0.82 5.27 30.43
N PRO A 513 1.66 5.80 29.52
CA PRO A 513 2.67 6.80 29.88
C PRO A 513 2.07 8.20 30.10
N VAL A 514 1.54 8.45 31.31
CA VAL A 514 0.87 9.70 31.72
C VAL A 514 1.68 10.98 31.49
N GLY A 515 3.02 10.88 31.40
CA GLY A 515 3.87 12.01 31.02
C GLY A 515 3.61 12.55 29.61
N LEU A 516 3.11 11.73 28.68
CA LEU A 516 2.73 12.16 27.33
C LEU A 516 1.43 12.99 27.33
N CYS A 517 0.52 12.73 28.26
CA CYS A 517 -0.78 13.42 28.35
C CYS A 517 -0.67 14.93 28.65
N ALA A 518 0.49 15.37 29.14
CA ALA A 518 0.79 16.77 29.43
C ALA A 518 1.45 17.53 28.24
N LEU A 519 1.63 16.86 27.09
CA LEU A 519 2.23 17.46 25.89
C LEU A 519 1.20 18.27 25.11
N ASN A 520 1.14 19.59 25.38
CA ASN A 520 0.14 20.53 24.82
C ASN A 520 0.08 20.63 23.27
N PHE A 521 1.02 20.02 22.54
CA PHE A 521 1.08 20.02 21.08
C PHE A 521 1.07 18.60 20.47
N LEU A 522 0.80 17.55 21.26
CA LEU A 522 0.76 16.17 20.79
C LEU A 522 -0.43 15.97 19.83
N GLU A 523 -0.14 15.76 18.55
CA GLU A 523 -1.09 15.58 17.46
C GLU A 523 -1.27 14.10 17.10
N HIS A 524 -0.18 13.32 17.15
CA HIS A 524 -0.15 11.90 16.80
C HIS A 524 0.51 11.08 17.92
N LEU A 525 -0.19 10.05 18.41
CA LEU A 525 0.31 9.11 19.41
C LEU A 525 0.08 7.67 18.97
N ASN A 526 1.16 6.91 18.79
CA ASN A 526 1.11 5.47 18.50
C ASN A 526 1.63 4.64 19.67
N LEU A 527 0.77 3.78 20.21
CA LEU A 527 1.02 2.81 21.27
C LEU A 527 0.57 1.39 20.89
N ASN A 528 0.40 1.12 19.58
CA ASN A 528 0.07 -0.18 18.98
C ASN A 528 0.95 -1.31 19.54
N GLY A 529 0.45 -2.53 19.71
CA GLY A 529 1.29 -3.71 19.97
C GLY A 529 2.01 -3.72 21.32
N ASN A 530 1.45 -3.03 22.32
CA ASN A 530 1.92 -3.02 23.71
C ASN A 530 1.07 -3.97 24.58
N GLU A 531 1.18 -3.85 25.91
CA GLU A 531 0.50 -4.73 26.86
C GLU A 531 -0.56 -3.98 27.69
N LEU A 532 -0.92 -2.75 27.29
CA LEU A 532 -1.79 -1.81 28.02
C LEU A 532 -3.17 -2.41 28.33
N SER A 533 -3.55 -2.44 29.61
CA SER A 533 -4.87 -2.92 30.06
C SER A 533 -5.89 -1.81 30.35
N GLU A 534 -5.44 -0.58 30.61
CA GLU A 534 -6.30 0.55 30.95
C GLU A 534 -5.82 1.88 30.35
N ILE A 535 -6.71 2.88 30.37
CA ILE A 535 -6.47 4.23 29.84
C ILE A 535 -6.72 5.24 30.99
N PRO A 536 -5.76 6.12 31.33
CA PRO A 536 -5.84 7.01 32.48
C PRO A 536 -6.70 8.25 32.19
N VAL A 537 -7.23 8.86 33.25
CA VAL A 537 -8.02 10.11 33.16
C VAL A 537 -7.24 11.25 32.50
N ASP A 538 -5.92 11.28 32.71
CA ASP A 538 -5.01 12.29 32.18
C ASP A 538 -5.02 12.37 30.65
N LEU A 539 -5.32 11.28 29.93
CA LEU A 539 -5.40 11.30 28.47
C LEU A 539 -6.40 12.38 27.99
N SER A 540 -7.47 12.62 28.74
CA SER A 540 -8.48 13.64 28.41
C SER A 540 -8.00 15.10 28.47
N PHE A 541 -6.75 15.35 28.87
CA PHE A 541 -6.10 16.66 28.73
C PHE A 541 -5.41 16.86 27.36
N SER A 542 -5.21 15.79 26.58
CA SER A 542 -4.47 15.77 25.30
C SER A 542 -5.26 16.35 24.12
N ARG A 543 -5.82 17.56 24.28
CA ARG A 543 -6.84 18.14 23.39
C ARG A 543 -6.36 18.48 21.96
N GLN A 544 -5.07 18.40 21.66
CA GLN A 544 -4.56 18.55 20.29
C GLN A 544 -4.44 17.21 19.54
N LEU A 545 -4.74 16.08 20.18
CA LEU A 545 -4.58 14.77 19.57
C LEU A 545 -5.61 14.57 18.45
N VAL A 546 -5.12 14.37 17.23
CA VAL A 546 -5.89 14.11 16.00
C VAL A 546 -5.86 12.62 15.64
N HIS A 547 -4.78 11.91 16.01
CA HIS A 547 -4.53 10.52 15.66
C HIS A 547 -4.06 9.69 16.86
N LEU A 548 -4.76 8.60 17.15
CA LEU A 548 -4.45 7.68 18.26
C LEU A 548 -4.51 6.21 17.81
N GLU A 549 -3.40 5.50 17.96
CA GLU A 549 -3.31 4.05 17.77
C GLU A 549 -3.08 3.34 19.11
N LEU A 550 -4.04 2.49 19.49
CA LEU A 550 -4.09 1.67 20.71
C LEU A 550 -4.43 0.21 20.40
N ASN A 551 -4.32 -0.18 19.14
CA ASN A 551 -4.53 -1.53 18.64
C ASN A 551 -3.50 -2.55 19.18
N GLN A 552 -3.82 -3.84 19.09
CA GLN A 552 -2.98 -4.94 19.59
C GLN A 552 -2.54 -4.78 21.07
N ASN A 553 -3.47 -4.39 21.94
CA ASN A 553 -3.26 -4.21 23.39
C ASN A 553 -4.21 -5.11 24.22
N ASN A 554 -4.32 -4.89 25.53
CA ASN A 554 -5.14 -5.67 26.46
C ASN A 554 -6.44 -4.95 26.90
N LEU A 555 -6.86 -3.88 26.23
CA LEU A 555 -7.97 -3.02 26.66
C LEU A 555 -9.30 -3.78 26.67
N SER A 556 -9.98 -3.82 27.83
CA SER A 556 -11.25 -4.54 28.03
C SER A 556 -12.51 -3.69 27.81
N SER A 557 -12.34 -2.36 27.70
CA SER A 557 -13.42 -1.40 27.49
C SER A 557 -12.95 -0.21 26.67
N PHE A 558 -13.88 0.43 25.95
CA PHE A 558 -13.66 1.75 25.39
C PHE A 558 -13.77 2.78 26.54
N SER A 559 -12.73 3.59 26.74
CA SER A 559 -12.67 4.52 27.89
C SER A 559 -13.35 5.86 27.60
N ASP A 560 -14.18 6.33 28.54
CA ASP A 560 -14.78 7.69 28.55
C ASP A 560 -13.74 8.81 28.44
N TYR A 561 -12.47 8.55 28.79
CA TYR A 561 -11.40 9.54 28.70
C TYR A 561 -10.92 9.75 27.26
N ILE A 562 -11.10 8.76 26.38
CA ILE A 562 -10.88 8.89 24.92
C ILE A 562 -12.00 9.76 24.32
N CYS A 563 -13.25 9.61 24.78
CA CYS A 563 -14.38 10.38 24.26
C CYS A 563 -14.22 11.90 24.38
N ARG A 564 -13.43 12.36 25.34
CA ARG A 564 -13.14 13.78 25.59
C ARG A 564 -12.12 14.38 24.61
N LEU A 565 -11.54 13.58 23.71
CA LEU A 565 -10.61 14.02 22.67
C LEU A 565 -11.39 14.58 21.48
N ILE A 566 -12.03 15.75 21.66
CA ILE A 566 -12.95 16.36 20.69
C ILE A 566 -12.36 16.64 19.29
N ASN A 567 -11.04 16.68 19.16
CA ASN A 567 -10.31 16.91 17.91
C ASN A 567 -9.81 15.61 17.25
N LEU A 568 -10.03 14.45 17.87
CA LEU A 568 -9.57 13.16 17.36
C LEU A 568 -10.32 12.81 16.08
N SER A 569 -9.59 12.62 14.99
CA SER A 569 -10.13 12.28 13.67
C SER A 569 -9.89 10.81 13.28
N TYR A 570 -8.84 10.20 13.83
CA TYR A 570 -8.49 8.79 13.65
C TYR A 570 -8.29 8.10 15.00
N LEU A 571 -8.96 6.96 15.19
CA LEU A 571 -8.80 6.08 16.34
C LEU A 571 -8.76 4.61 15.91
N ASP A 572 -7.67 3.93 16.21
CA ASP A 572 -7.57 2.47 16.08
C ASP A 572 -7.48 1.78 17.45
N LEU A 573 -8.46 0.93 17.73
CA LEU A 573 -8.61 0.10 18.91
C LEU A 573 -8.77 -1.39 18.55
N SER A 574 -8.42 -1.78 17.31
CA SER A 574 -8.49 -3.17 16.85
C SER A 574 -7.62 -4.12 17.67
N LYS A 575 -7.91 -5.43 17.64
CA LYS A 575 -7.10 -6.48 18.28
C LYS A 575 -6.95 -6.25 19.79
N ASN A 576 -8.07 -5.91 20.44
CA ASN A 576 -8.20 -5.68 21.87
C ASN A 576 -9.27 -6.64 22.44
N LYS A 577 -9.81 -6.34 23.63
CA LYS A 577 -10.80 -7.17 24.35
C LYS A 577 -12.04 -6.34 24.70
N ILE A 578 -12.38 -5.36 23.87
CA ILE A 578 -13.47 -4.40 24.12
C ILE A 578 -14.82 -5.09 23.92
N LEU A 579 -15.64 -5.06 24.98
CA LEU A 579 -17.00 -5.64 25.02
C LEU A 579 -18.11 -4.64 24.66
N GLN A 580 -17.91 -3.36 24.98
CA GLN A 580 -18.93 -2.32 24.87
C GLN A 580 -18.32 -0.92 24.68
N ILE A 581 -19.15 0.03 24.23
CA ILE A 581 -18.79 1.43 23.98
C ILE A 581 -19.64 2.33 24.89
N PRO A 582 -19.08 3.38 25.53
CA PRO A 582 -19.84 4.28 26.39
C PRO A 582 -20.71 5.25 25.58
N LEU A 583 -21.83 5.69 26.17
CA LEU A 583 -22.70 6.74 25.61
C LEU A 583 -21.95 8.02 25.27
N SER A 584 -20.90 8.34 26.05
CA SER A 584 -20.05 9.53 25.89
C SER A 584 -19.36 9.64 24.53
N ILE A 585 -19.35 8.59 23.70
CA ILE A 585 -18.75 8.64 22.36
C ILE A 585 -19.39 9.70 21.44
N SER A 586 -20.62 10.14 21.72
CA SER A 586 -21.27 11.29 21.08
C SER A 586 -20.44 12.59 21.14
N ASP A 587 -19.55 12.72 22.12
CA ASP A 587 -18.69 13.91 22.29
C ASP A 587 -17.57 13.98 21.22
N MET A 588 -17.29 12.87 20.52
CA MET A 588 -16.19 12.74 19.55
C MET A 588 -16.55 13.32 18.16
N ALA A 589 -17.06 14.56 18.13
CA ALA A 589 -17.63 15.18 16.94
C ALA A 589 -16.69 15.29 15.72
N SER A 590 -15.36 15.20 15.90
CA SER A 590 -14.37 15.23 14.81
C SER A 590 -14.00 13.87 14.23
N LEU A 591 -14.51 12.76 14.79
CA LEU A 591 -14.05 11.41 14.47
C LEU A 591 -14.53 10.97 13.07
N ARG A 592 -13.57 10.68 12.18
CA ARG A 592 -13.81 10.25 10.79
C ARG A 592 -13.51 8.77 10.57
N VAL A 593 -12.47 8.26 11.23
CA VAL A 593 -12.02 6.87 11.11
C VAL A 593 -12.01 6.21 12.48
N LEU A 594 -12.76 5.12 12.61
CA LEU A 594 -12.81 4.29 13.81
C LEU A 594 -12.61 2.81 13.45
N ILE A 595 -11.53 2.23 13.93
CA ILE A 595 -11.17 0.83 13.70
C ILE A 595 -11.32 0.06 15.01
N LEU A 596 -12.18 -0.97 14.99
CA LEU A 596 -12.60 -1.76 16.14
C LEU A 596 -12.61 -3.27 15.84
N SER A 597 -11.96 -3.69 14.75
CA SER A 597 -11.87 -5.09 14.33
C SER A 597 -11.11 -5.98 15.32
N ASP A 598 -11.37 -7.29 15.30
CA ASP A 598 -10.77 -8.28 16.22
C ASP A 598 -10.93 -7.85 17.70
N ASN A 599 -12.19 -7.69 18.10
CA ASN A 599 -12.63 -7.40 19.47
C ASN A 599 -13.74 -8.40 19.86
N VAL A 600 -14.47 -8.14 20.94
CA VAL A 600 -15.46 -9.08 21.50
C VAL A 600 -16.89 -8.51 21.53
N PHE A 601 -17.24 -7.64 20.56
CA PHE A 601 -18.61 -7.13 20.42
C PHE A 601 -19.58 -8.23 19.96
N GLU A 602 -20.53 -8.64 20.82
CA GLU A 602 -21.60 -9.60 20.49
C GLU A 602 -22.79 -8.99 19.73
N ASN A 603 -22.94 -7.67 19.85
CA ASN A 603 -23.99 -6.86 19.23
C ASN A 603 -23.34 -5.62 18.62
N PHE A 604 -23.91 -5.05 17.55
CA PHE A 604 -23.40 -3.79 17.01
C PHE A 604 -23.65 -2.66 18.05
N PRO A 605 -22.62 -1.89 18.47
CA PRO A 605 -22.78 -0.80 19.43
C PRO A 605 -23.49 0.39 18.79
N LYS A 606 -24.81 0.49 19.01
CA LYS A 606 -25.68 1.56 18.49
C LYS A 606 -25.25 2.96 18.91
N GLU A 607 -24.44 3.07 19.95
CA GLU A 607 -23.84 4.29 20.45
C GLU A 607 -22.94 4.96 19.39
N LEU A 608 -22.32 4.17 18.50
CA LEU A 608 -21.59 4.68 17.33
C LEU A 608 -22.48 5.48 16.37
N CYS A 609 -23.78 5.18 16.31
CA CYS A 609 -24.74 5.85 15.44
C CYS A 609 -25.08 7.28 15.90
N THR A 610 -24.32 7.84 16.85
CA THR A 610 -24.31 9.26 17.21
C THR A 610 -23.21 10.06 16.50
N LEU A 611 -22.26 9.38 15.83
CA LEU A 611 -21.09 10.00 15.20
C LEU A 611 -21.42 10.53 13.79
N GLU A 612 -22.06 11.70 13.71
CA GLU A 612 -22.52 12.34 12.46
C GLU A 612 -21.42 12.54 11.40
N ASN A 613 -20.14 12.63 11.81
CA ASN A 613 -18.99 12.85 10.92
C ASN A 613 -18.20 11.57 10.56
N LEU A 614 -18.64 10.38 10.99
CA LEU A 614 -17.92 9.13 10.78
C LEU A 614 -17.97 8.68 9.31
N GLN A 615 -16.79 8.53 8.69
CA GLN A 615 -16.61 8.20 7.28
C GLN A 615 -16.14 6.75 7.06
N THR A 616 -15.40 6.19 8.01
CA THR A 616 -14.84 4.83 7.97
C THR A 616 -15.08 4.13 9.30
N LEU A 617 -15.75 2.98 9.24
CA LEU A 617 -15.98 2.09 10.39
C LEU A 617 -15.58 0.66 10.05
N ASP A 618 -14.63 0.11 10.80
CA ASP A 618 -14.27 -1.32 10.74
C ASP A 618 -14.65 -2.02 12.04
N LEU A 619 -15.56 -2.99 11.93
CA LEU A 619 -16.03 -3.88 12.99
C LEU A 619 -15.86 -5.35 12.59
N SER A 620 -14.90 -5.65 11.71
CA SER A 620 -14.63 -7.02 11.24
C SER A 620 -14.05 -7.94 12.33
N GLU A 621 -14.07 -9.26 12.10
CA GLU A 621 -13.55 -10.29 13.02
C GLU A 621 -14.11 -10.18 14.46
N ASN A 622 -15.38 -9.76 14.60
CA ASN A 622 -16.09 -9.62 15.88
C ASN A 622 -17.17 -10.72 16.04
N GLN A 623 -18.05 -10.57 17.03
CA GLN A 623 -19.09 -11.56 17.36
C GLN A 623 -20.52 -11.05 17.07
N ILE A 624 -20.66 -9.99 16.26
CA ILE A 624 -21.91 -9.24 16.05
C ILE A 624 -22.97 -10.10 15.35
N GLN A 625 -24.18 -10.13 15.92
CA GLN A 625 -25.31 -10.93 15.41
C GLN A 625 -26.31 -10.14 14.55
N TYR A 626 -26.46 -8.83 14.77
CA TYR A 626 -27.38 -7.94 14.04
C TYR A 626 -26.87 -6.48 14.04
N VAL A 627 -27.46 -5.65 13.19
CA VAL A 627 -27.21 -4.19 13.11
C VAL A 627 -28.50 -3.46 13.52
N PRO A 628 -28.44 -2.39 14.35
CA PRO A 628 -29.61 -1.60 14.75
C PRO A 628 -30.10 -0.68 13.61
N SER A 629 -31.40 -0.35 13.62
CA SER A 629 -31.99 0.63 12.69
C SER A 629 -31.34 2.01 12.75
N GLU A 630 -30.80 2.36 13.92
CA GLU A 630 -30.09 3.60 14.20
C GLU A 630 -28.84 3.78 13.33
N ILE A 631 -28.33 2.71 12.67
CA ILE A 631 -27.23 2.81 11.69
C ILE A 631 -27.49 3.88 10.62
N SER A 632 -28.76 4.08 10.26
CA SER A 632 -29.20 5.13 9.32
C SER A 632 -28.85 6.57 9.72
N ASN A 633 -28.45 6.83 10.97
CA ASN A 633 -27.93 8.13 11.39
C ASN A 633 -26.54 8.44 10.80
N LEU A 634 -25.75 7.44 10.39
CA LEU A 634 -24.39 7.59 9.85
C LEU A 634 -24.40 8.10 8.40
N GLN A 635 -24.96 9.29 8.18
CA GLN A 635 -25.26 9.83 6.85
C GLN A 635 -24.03 10.15 5.99
N VAL A 636 -22.81 10.19 6.55
CA VAL A 636 -21.56 10.45 5.78
C VAL A 636 -20.62 9.24 5.67
N ILE A 637 -21.07 8.05 6.12
CA ILE A 637 -20.26 6.83 6.07
C ILE A 637 -19.98 6.43 4.60
N GLN A 638 -18.71 6.18 4.29
CA GLN A 638 -18.25 5.78 2.96
C GLN A 638 -17.65 4.37 2.97
N TYR A 639 -17.02 3.96 4.06
CA TYR A 639 -16.46 2.61 4.25
C TYR A 639 -17.09 1.94 5.47
N LEU A 640 -17.58 0.71 5.29
CA LEU A 640 -18.08 -0.13 6.37
C LEU A 640 -17.62 -1.58 6.18
N ASP A 641 -16.86 -2.09 7.16
CA ASP A 641 -16.46 -3.49 7.21
C ASP A 641 -17.11 -4.23 8.39
N LEU A 642 -17.83 -5.29 8.05
CA LEU A 642 -18.53 -6.20 8.96
C LEU A 642 -18.18 -7.67 8.62
N SER A 643 -17.02 -7.90 8.01
CA SER A 643 -16.47 -9.22 7.71
C SER A 643 -16.28 -10.09 8.96
N SER A 644 -16.29 -11.40 8.78
CA SER A 644 -16.09 -12.41 9.86
C SER A 644 -16.84 -12.15 11.18
N ASN A 645 -18.14 -11.84 11.12
CA ASN A 645 -19.04 -11.67 12.26
C ASN A 645 -20.05 -12.84 12.37
N ARG A 646 -21.10 -12.73 13.20
CA ARG A 646 -22.06 -13.82 13.50
C ARG A 646 -23.50 -13.53 13.06
N PHE A 647 -23.67 -12.87 11.92
CA PHE A 647 -25.00 -12.57 11.38
C PHE A 647 -25.78 -13.85 11.01
N GLU A 648 -27.01 -13.99 11.52
CA GLU A 648 -27.92 -15.08 11.12
C GLU A 648 -28.46 -14.90 9.69
N CYS A 649 -28.65 -13.64 9.28
CA CYS A 649 -29.18 -13.22 7.99
C CYS A 649 -28.48 -11.93 7.53
N PHE A 650 -28.72 -11.50 6.29
CA PHE A 650 -28.20 -10.23 5.80
C PHE A 650 -28.87 -9.05 6.55
N PRO A 651 -28.12 -8.17 7.25
CA PRO A 651 -28.68 -7.02 7.95
C PRO A 651 -29.21 -5.99 6.94
N ILE A 652 -30.54 -5.84 6.89
CA ILE A 652 -31.25 -5.03 5.88
C ILE A 652 -31.14 -3.53 6.16
N GLU A 653 -30.86 -3.18 7.41
CA GLU A 653 -30.64 -1.83 7.93
C GLU A 653 -29.47 -1.13 7.19
N LEU A 654 -28.47 -1.90 6.73
CA LEU A 654 -27.35 -1.37 5.94
C LEU A 654 -27.80 -0.73 4.62
N CYS A 655 -28.91 -1.17 4.04
CA CYS A 655 -29.46 -0.63 2.79
C CYS A 655 -29.95 0.83 2.91
N GLN A 656 -29.93 1.41 4.11
CA GLN A 656 -30.29 2.80 4.39
C GLN A 656 -29.11 3.76 4.22
N LEU A 657 -27.86 3.25 4.14
CA LEU A 657 -26.62 4.01 4.04
C LEU A 657 -26.32 4.49 2.60
N SER A 658 -27.15 5.39 2.08
CA SER A 658 -27.10 5.82 0.66
C SER A 658 -25.79 6.46 0.17
N THR A 659 -24.89 6.82 1.08
CA THR A 659 -23.54 7.41 0.89
C THR A 659 -22.40 6.39 0.88
N LEU A 660 -22.69 5.12 1.20
CA LEU A 660 -21.69 4.07 1.31
C LEU A 660 -21.07 3.73 -0.06
N LYS A 661 -19.74 3.81 -0.15
CA LYS A 661 -18.93 3.45 -1.32
C LYS A 661 -18.35 2.04 -1.23
N GLU A 662 -17.95 1.61 -0.04
CA GLU A 662 -17.36 0.30 0.19
C GLU A 662 -18.08 -0.45 1.32
N LEU A 663 -18.57 -1.65 0.98
CA LEU A 663 -19.23 -2.56 1.92
C LEU A 663 -18.54 -3.91 1.90
N LYS A 664 -17.95 -4.30 3.03
CA LYS A 664 -17.33 -5.61 3.23
C LYS A 664 -18.15 -6.48 4.19
N LEU A 665 -18.56 -7.63 3.68
CA LEU A 665 -19.32 -8.68 4.35
C LEU A 665 -18.68 -10.05 4.08
N CYS A 666 -17.35 -10.11 3.96
CA CYS A 666 -16.62 -11.35 3.72
C CYS A 666 -16.60 -12.20 5.00
N GLN A 667 -17.43 -13.24 5.07
CA GLN A 667 -17.61 -13.98 6.33
C GLN A 667 -16.59 -15.09 6.52
N LYS A 668 -15.31 -14.87 6.17
CA LYS A 668 -14.26 -15.91 6.12
C LYS A 668 -14.20 -16.77 7.39
N ASN A 669 -14.08 -16.15 8.56
CA ASN A 669 -14.09 -16.80 9.86
C ASN A 669 -15.48 -16.75 10.55
N GLY A 670 -16.41 -15.97 9.99
CA GLY A 670 -17.74 -15.72 10.51
C GLY A 670 -18.85 -16.69 10.07
N TRP A 671 -20.08 -16.35 10.44
CA TRP A 671 -21.31 -17.05 10.03
C TRP A 671 -21.68 -16.73 8.59
N LYS A 672 -21.98 -17.79 7.83
CA LYS A 672 -22.10 -17.73 6.38
C LYS A 672 -23.49 -17.25 5.96
N LEU A 673 -23.60 -16.01 5.48
CA LEU A 673 -24.83 -15.45 4.92
C LEU A 673 -25.36 -16.37 3.81
N THR A 674 -26.66 -16.66 3.82
CA THR A 674 -27.28 -17.60 2.86
C THR A 674 -28.01 -16.91 1.70
N GLN A 675 -28.31 -15.62 1.86
CA GLN A 675 -29.12 -14.77 0.98
C GLN A 675 -28.68 -13.31 1.17
N LEU A 676 -29.04 -12.44 0.22
CA LEU A 676 -28.91 -10.98 0.32
C LEU A 676 -30.30 -10.33 0.17
N SER A 677 -30.51 -9.15 0.74
CA SER A 677 -31.75 -8.40 0.51
C SER A 677 -31.84 -7.89 -0.94
N GLY A 678 -33.07 -7.77 -1.46
CA GLY A 678 -33.33 -7.04 -2.70
C GLY A 678 -33.06 -5.54 -2.57
N GLU A 679 -33.18 -4.99 -1.36
CA GLU A 679 -32.98 -3.56 -1.04
C GLU A 679 -31.52 -3.12 -1.10
N LEU A 680 -30.58 -4.07 -1.29
CA LEU A 680 -29.15 -3.77 -1.48
C LEU A 680 -28.92 -2.78 -2.64
N SER A 681 -29.81 -2.72 -3.64
CA SER A 681 -29.73 -1.75 -4.73
C SER A 681 -29.95 -0.29 -4.32
N ASN A 682 -30.43 -0.01 -3.10
CA ASN A 682 -30.53 1.36 -2.57
C ASN A 682 -29.15 2.02 -2.41
N LEU A 683 -28.07 1.24 -2.30
CA LEU A 683 -26.68 1.69 -2.18
C LEU A 683 -26.13 2.20 -3.52
N THR A 684 -26.78 3.21 -4.10
CA THR A 684 -26.48 3.69 -5.46
C THR A 684 -25.09 4.33 -5.63
N GLN A 685 -24.41 4.68 -4.53
CA GLN A 685 -23.03 5.17 -4.50
C GLN A 685 -21.99 4.06 -4.31
N LEU A 686 -22.40 2.80 -4.16
CA LEU A 686 -21.49 1.69 -3.88
C LEU A 686 -20.56 1.41 -5.06
N GLU A 687 -19.26 1.54 -4.82
CA GLU A 687 -18.15 1.33 -5.75
C GLU A 687 -17.48 -0.04 -5.51
N ILE A 688 -17.43 -0.51 -4.26
CA ILE A 688 -16.85 -1.80 -3.86
C ILE A 688 -17.83 -2.59 -2.99
N LEU A 689 -18.05 -3.86 -3.36
CA LEU A 689 -18.85 -4.81 -2.59
C LEU A 689 -18.14 -6.15 -2.49
N ASP A 690 -17.82 -6.57 -1.26
CA ASP A 690 -17.32 -7.92 -0.97
C ASP A 690 -18.34 -8.72 -0.14
N ILE A 691 -18.78 -9.83 -0.71
CA ILE A 691 -19.67 -10.85 -0.12
C ILE A 691 -19.01 -12.24 -0.13
N SER A 692 -17.68 -12.31 -0.29
CA SER A 692 -16.92 -13.56 -0.42
C SER A 692 -17.01 -14.47 0.80
N HIS A 693 -16.68 -15.74 0.61
CA HIS A 693 -16.64 -16.77 1.67
C HIS A 693 -17.97 -16.94 2.45
N ASN A 694 -19.10 -16.81 1.77
CA ASN A 694 -20.46 -16.97 2.29
C ASN A 694 -21.16 -18.22 1.72
N ASN A 695 -22.46 -18.40 1.98
CA ASN A 695 -23.31 -19.48 1.48
C ASN A 695 -24.42 -18.97 0.54
N ILE A 696 -24.21 -17.82 -0.13
CA ILE A 696 -25.22 -17.15 -0.95
C ILE A 696 -25.50 -17.98 -2.20
N LYS A 697 -26.78 -18.32 -2.43
CA LYS A 697 -27.20 -19.22 -3.53
C LYS A 697 -27.59 -18.48 -4.82
N GLU A 698 -28.13 -17.28 -4.68
CA GLU A 698 -28.65 -16.45 -5.77
C GLU A 698 -28.39 -14.98 -5.42
N LEU A 699 -28.05 -14.17 -6.42
CA LEU A 699 -27.93 -12.72 -6.27
C LEU A 699 -29.30 -12.03 -6.45
N PRO A 700 -29.57 -10.90 -5.77
CA PRO A 700 -30.84 -10.20 -5.91
C PRO A 700 -31.03 -9.72 -7.36
N LYS A 701 -32.26 -9.85 -7.87
CA LYS A 701 -32.59 -9.50 -9.28
C LYS A 701 -32.28 -8.04 -9.63
N ASN A 702 -32.18 -7.18 -8.63
CA ASN A 702 -31.94 -5.75 -8.76
C ASN A 702 -30.46 -5.35 -8.63
N ILE A 703 -29.52 -6.29 -8.47
CA ILE A 703 -28.09 -5.98 -8.25
C ILE A 703 -27.49 -5.04 -9.33
N GLY A 704 -27.99 -5.10 -10.58
CA GLY A 704 -27.62 -4.20 -11.67
C GLY A 704 -27.98 -2.72 -11.51
N GLU A 705 -28.75 -2.36 -10.49
CA GLU A 705 -29.07 -0.97 -10.15
C GLU A 705 -27.88 -0.26 -9.45
N LEU A 706 -26.88 -1.02 -8.95
CA LEU A 706 -25.61 -0.54 -8.40
C LEU A 706 -24.68 0.01 -9.49
N LYS A 707 -25.13 1.04 -10.22
CA LYS A 707 -24.43 1.61 -11.40
C LYS A 707 -23.08 2.26 -11.10
N SER A 708 -22.77 2.48 -9.82
CA SER A 708 -21.48 2.99 -9.35
C SER A 708 -20.43 1.88 -9.18
N LEU A 709 -20.83 0.61 -9.16
CA LEU A 709 -19.99 -0.52 -8.77
C LEU A 709 -18.81 -0.73 -9.73
N VAL A 710 -17.60 -0.63 -9.18
CA VAL A 710 -16.30 -0.82 -9.83
C VAL A 710 -15.74 -2.21 -9.54
N SER A 711 -15.89 -2.70 -8.30
CA SER A 711 -15.33 -3.98 -7.86
C SER A 711 -16.37 -4.84 -7.14
N PHE A 712 -16.58 -6.05 -7.64
CA PHE A 712 -17.49 -7.02 -7.03
C PHE A 712 -16.77 -8.33 -6.71
N TYR A 713 -16.66 -8.61 -5.41
CA TYR A 713 -16.03 -9.81 -4.88
C TYR A 713 -17.12 -10.71 -4.28
N ALA A 714 -17.38 -11.85 -4.92
CA ALA A 714 -18.38 -12.82 -4.50
C ALA A 714 -17.82 -14.25 -4.54
N SER A 715 -16.51 -14.38 -4.31
CA SER A 715 -15.81 -15.66 -4.36
C SER A 715 -16.26 -16.62 -3.26
N ASN A 716 -16.04 -17.93 -3.44
CA ASN A 716 -16.27 -18.95 -2.41
C ASN A 716 -17.71 -18.90 -1.84
N ASN A 717 -18.69 -19.10 -2.72
CA ASN A 717 -20.13 -19.00 -2.44
C ASN A 717 -20.91 -20.14 -3.12
N LEU A 718 -22.25 -20.08 -3.11
CA LEU A 718 -23.12 -21.10 -3.72
C LEU A 718 -23.88 -20.59 -4.97
N ILE A 719 -23.43 -19.50 -5.58
CA ILE A 719 -24.18 -18.76 -6.61
C ILE A 719 -24.33 -19.62 -7.88
N ASN A 720 -25.58 -19.86 -8.28
CA ASN A 720 -25.94 -20.78 -9.37
C ASN A 720 -25.94 -20.13 -10.78
N ALA A 721 -26.23 -18.82 -10.86
CA ALA A 721 -26.30 -18.02 -12.08
C ALA A 721 -26.13 -16.51 -11.76
N LEU A 722 -25.78 -15.72 -12.79
CA LEU A 722 -25.85 -14.25 -12.72
C LEU A 722 -27.24 -13.76 -13.18
N PRO A 723 -27.83 -12.73 -12.54
CA PRO A 723 -29.10 -12.15 -12.97
C PRO A 723 -28.95 -11.32 -14.26
N LEU A 724 -30.02 -11.17 -15.03
CA LEU A 724 -29.97 -10.42 -16.31
C LEU A 724 -29.58 -8.94 -16.12
N SER A 725 -30.04 -8.30 -15.04
CA SER A 725 -29.73 -6.91 -14.70
C SER A 725 -28.24 -6.62 -14.54
N PHE A 726 -27.41 -7.65 -14.29
CA PHE A 726 -25.96 -7.54 -14.15
C PHE A 726 -25.30 -6.88 -15.38
N GLU A 727 -25.96 -6.91 -16.55
CA GLU A 727 -25.53 -6.20 -17.76
C GLU A 727 -25.52 -4.66 -17.64
N SER A 728 -26.14 -4.08 -16.60
CA SER A 728 -26.21 -2.63 -16.37
C SER A 728 -25.03 -2.07 -15.57
N LEU A 729 -24.12 -2.93 -15.08
CA LEU A 729 -22.97 -2.56 -14.24
C LEU A 729 -21.81 -1.99 -15.08
N ASN A 730 -22.09 -0.95 -15.88
CA ASN A 730 -21.17 -0.44 -16.90
C ASN A 730 -19.85 0.15 -16.35
N LYS A 731 -19.77 0.45 -15.04
CA LYS A 731 -18.53 0.86 -14.37
C LYS A 731 -17.66 -0.31 -13.87
N LEU A 732 -18.15 -1.55 -13.91
CA LEU A 732 -17.47 -2.68 -13.28
C LEU A 732 -16.14 -2.98 -13.99
N GLN A 733 -15.04 -2.93 -13.22
CA GLN A 733 -13.67 -3.17 -13.65
C GLN A 733 -13.13 -4.51 -13.11
N HIS A 734 -13.51 -4.90 -11.89
CA HIS A 734 -13.05 -6.14 -11.23
C HIS A 734 -14.24 -7.02 -10.84
N LEU A 735 -14.23 -8.29 -11.27
CA LEU A 735 -15.29 -9.27 -10.98
C LEU A 735 -14.71 -10.62 -10.56
N ASN A 736 -14.80 -10.93 -9.26
CA ASN A 736 -14.37 -12.23 -8.72
C ASN A 736 -15.58 -13.09 -8.31
N MET A 737 -15.87 -14.10 -9.12
CA MET A 737 -16.93 -15.09 -8.94
C MET A 737 -16.37 -16.50 -8.72
N SER A 738 -15.09 -16.67 -8.35
CA SER A 738 -14.46 -17.99 -8.24
C SER A 738 -15.09 -18.86 -7.15
N GLY A 739 -14.94 -20.19 -7.25
CA GLY A 739 -15.41 -21.11 -6.21
C GLY A 739 -16.92 -21.06 -5.97
N ASN A 740 -17.72 -20.95 -7.03
CA ASN A 740 -19.18 -20.86 -7.00
C ASN A 740 -19.84 -22.06 -7.70
N ARG A 741 -21.15 -21.99 -7.96
CA ARG A 741 -21.95 -23.03 -8.62
C ARG A 741 -22.44 -22.61 -10.01
N LEU A 742 -21.77 -21.64 -10.65
CA LEU A 742 -22.15 -21.14 -11.98
C LEU A 742 -22.03 -22.26 -13.02
N THR A 743 -23.14 -22.56 -13.69
CA THR A 743 -23.19 -23.55 -14.79
C THR A 743 -23.22 -22.89 -16.17
N THR A 744 -23.72 -21.65 -16.25
CA THR A 744 -23.74 -20.84 -17.48
C THR A 744 -23.53 -19.36 -17.18
N LEU A 745 -22.79 -18.66 -18.04
CA LEU A 745 -22.70 -17.20 -18.03
C LEU A 745 -23.69 -16.58 -19.03
N PRO A 746 -24.32 -15.42 -18.73
CA PRO A 746 -25.23 -14.74 -19.63
C PRO A 746 -24.46 -14.08 -20.79
N ASN A 747 -25.03 -14.08 -22.00
CA ASN A 747 -24.37 -13.51 -23.17
C ASN A 747 -24.15 -11.99 -23.05
N SER A 748 -25.01 -11.31 -22.27
CA SER A 748 -24.91 -9.89 -21.95
C SER A 748 -23.73 -9.52 -21.03
N LEU A 749 -22.96 -10.50 -20.53
CA LEU A 749 -21.67 -10.24 -19.87
C LEU A 749 -20.70 -9.48 -20.80
N ASN A 750 -20.83 -9.64 -22.13
CA ASN A 750 -20.07 -8.87 -23.14
C ASN A 750 -20.42 -7.36 -23.15
N ASN A 751 -21.50 -6.93 -22.50
CA ASN A 751 -21.87 -5.51 -22.42
C ASN A 751 -20.99 -4.73 -21.41
N LEU A 752 -20.29 -5.43 -20.51
CA LEU A 752 -19.43 -4.87 -19.48
C LEU A 752 -18.08 -4.41 -20.07
N SER A 753 -18.09 -3.38 -20.92
CA SER A 753 -16.90 -2.95 -21.67
C SER A 753 -15.76 -2.39 -20.81
N SER A 754 -16.03 -2.04 -19.55
CA SER A 754 -15.04 -1.52 -18.59
C SER A 754 -14.27 -2.62 -17.85
N LEU A 755 -14.65 -3.89 -18.02
CA LEU A 755 -14.19 -5.00 -17.20
C LEU A 755 -12.75 -5.40 -17.55
N ARG A 756 -11.81 -5.12 -16.64
CA ARG A 756 -10.38 -5.39 -16.76
C ARG A 756 -10.03 -6.79 -16.24
N GLU A 757 -10.57 -7.14 -15.08
CA GLU A 757 -10.26 -8.37 -14.37
C GLU A 757 -11.50 -9.23 -14.15
N ILE A 758 -11.39 -10.50 -14.50
CA ILE A 758 -12.42 -11.51 -14.27
C ILE A 758 -11.84 -12.78 -13.66
N ASN A 759 -12.54 -13.33 -12.67
CA ASN A 759 -12.26 -14.65 -12.15
C ASN A 759 -13.54 -15.49 -12.07
N PHE A 760 -13.59 -16.56 -12.86
CA PHE A 760 -14.65 -17.56 -12.87
C PHE A 760 -14.11 -18.97 -12.59
N ASP A 761 -12.90 -19.07 -12.02
CA ASP A 761 -12.26 -20.35 -11.70
C ASP A 761 -13.09 -21.15 -10.67
N ASP A 762 -12.84 -22.46 -10.57
CA ASP A 762 -13.53 -23.37 -9.64
C ASP A 762 -15.08 -23.36 -9.71
N ASN A 763 -15.63 -23.06 -10.89
CA ASN A 763 -17.06 -23.15 -11.19
C ASN A 763 -17.38 -24.32 -12.15
N PRO A 764 -18.54 -25.00 -12.01
CA PRO A 764 -18.98 -26.10 -12.87
C PRO A 764 -19.55 -25.62 -14.23
N LEU A 765 -18.80 -24.77 -14.93
CA LEU A 765 -19.25 -24.10 -16.16
C LEU A 765 -19.39 -25.06 -17.36
N ILE A 766 -20.52 -24.92 -18.07
CA ILE A 766 -20.89 -25.70 -19.26
C ILE A 766 -21.00 -24.78 -20.51
N LYS A 767 -21.45 -23.54 -20.33
CA LYS A 767 -21.52 -22.51 -21.39
C LYS A 767 -21.07 -21.15 -20.81
N PRO A 768 -19.82 -20.70 -21.04
CA PRO A 768 -18.76 -21.35 -21.82
C PRO A 768 -18.15 -22.59 -21.12
N PRO A 769 -17.34 -23.41 -21.81
CA PRO A 769 -16.47 -24.40 -21.18
C PRO A 769 -15.38 -23.73 -20.30
N PRO A 770 -14.87 -24.40 -19.24
CA PRO A 770 -13.88 -23.82 -18.33
C PRO A 770 -12.58 -23.38 -19.03
N GLU A 771 -12.18 -24.05 -20.11
CA GLU A 771 -10.99 -23.74 -20.91
C GLU A 771 -11.03 -22.32 -21.50
N ILE A 772 -12.23 -21.83 -21.83
CA ILE A 772 -12.44 -20.47 -22.34
C ILE A 772 -12.33 -19.43 -21.22
N CYS A 773 -12.74 -19.78 -19.99
CA CYS A 773 -12.64 -18.89 -18.83
C CYS A 773 -11.21 -18.77 -18.27
N LYS A 774 -10.39 -19.84 -18.35
CA LYS A 774 -8.99 -19.85 -17.85
C LYS A 774 -8.11 -18.73 -18.41
N GLY A 775 -8.41 -18.23 -19.61
CA GLY A 775 -7.68 -17.12 -20.22
C GLY A 775 -8.00 -15.74 -19.61
N LYS A 776 -9.05 -15.62 -18.79
CA LYS A 776 -9.48 -14.40 -18.09
C LYS A 776 -9.68 -13.16 -18.98
N ILE A 777 -9.95 -13.36 -20.27
CA ILE A 777 -10.23 -12.29 -21.24
C ILE A 777 -11.73 -12.26 -21.57
N LEU A 778 -12.43 -11.20 -21.14
CA LEU A 778 -13.87 -11.03 -21.36
C LEU A 778 -14.27 -11.20 -22.83
N ASN A 779 -13.55 -10.54 -23.74
CA ASN A 779 -13.86 -10.55 -25.18
C ASN A 779 -13.90 -11.96 -25.79
N VAL A 780 -13.11 -12.91 -25.28
CA VAL A 780 -13.11 -14.30 -25.77
C VAL A 780 -14.35 -15.05 -25.26
N ILE A 781 -14.69 -14.87 -23.99
CA ILE A 781 -15.89 -15.44 -23.35
C ILE A 781 -17.16 -14.92 -24.02
N GLY A 782 -17.29 -13.60 -24.15
CA GLY A 782 -18.45 -12.95 -24.75
C GLY A 782 -18.64 -13.30 -26.23
N HIS A 783 -17.55 -13.33 -27.01
CA HIS A 783 -17.61 -13.76 -28.41
C HIS A 783 -17.99 -15.25 -28.57
N TYR A 784 -17.54 -16.13 -27.66
CA TYR A 784 -18.00 -17.52 -27.62
C TYR A 784 -19.50 -17.62 -27.30
N LEU A 785 -19.96 -16.89 -26.28
CA LEU A 785 -21.36 -16.87 -25.85
C LEU A 785 -22.30 -16.38 -26.97
N GLN A 786 -21.96 -15.26 -27.60
CA GLN A 786 -22.70 -14.70 -28.74
C GLN A 786 -22.75 -15.71 -29.90
N LYS A 787 -21.61 -16.26 -30.33
CA LYS A 787 -21.57 -17.29 -31.41
C LYS A 787 -22.37 -18.55 -31.05
N ALA A 788 -22.39 -18.95 -29.78
CA ALA A 788 -23.13 -20.11 -29.32
C ALA A 788 -24.65 -19.88 -29.38
N GLU A 789 -25.14 -18.69 -29.02
CA GLU A 789 -26.55 -18.30 -29.20
C GLU A 789 -26.93 -18.16 -30.68
N ASP A 790 -26.09 -17.50 -31.46
CA ASP A 790 -26.26 -17.34 -32.90
C ASP A 790 -26.37 -18.70 -33.62
N ARG A 791 -25.61 -19.71 -33.15
CA ARG A 791 -25.75 -21.12 -33.54
C ARG A 791 -27.04 -21.76 -33.01
N ASP A 792 -27.40 -21.58 -31.73
CA ASP A 792 -28.61 -22.15 -31.12
C ASP A 792 -29.90 -21.61 -31.81
N GLU A 793 -29.98 -20.33 -32.20
CA GLU A 793 -31.09 -19.73 -32.97
C GLU A 793 -31.10 -20.20 -34.44
N LYS A 794 -29.95 -20.29 -35.12
CA LYS A 794 -29.88 -20.85 -36.49
C LYS A 794 -30.34 -22.32 -36.52
N ILE A 795 -30.07 -23.08 -35.45
CA ILE A 795 -30.60 -24.43 -35.24
C ILE A 795 -32.11 -24.39 -35.00
N LEU A 796 -32.62 -23.51 -34.12
CA LEU A 796 -34.05 -23.37 -33.86
C LEU A 796 -34.83 -22.99 -35.12
N GLN A 797 -34.37 -22.01 -35.91
CA GLN A 797 -35.01 -21.64 -37.18
C GLN A 797 -35.03 -22.80 -38.19
N LYS A 798 -33.97 -23.62 -38.24
CA LYS A 798 -33.94 -24.82 -39.09
C LYS A 798 -34.90 -25.90 -38.60
N LEU A 799 -35.03 -26.07 -37.28
CA LEU A 799 -36.00 -26.97 -36.65
C LEU A 799 -37.44 -26.52 -36.96
N LEU A 800 -37.79 -25.26 -36.73
CA LEU A 800 -39.10 -24.67 -37.01
C LEU A 800 -39.52 -24.86 -38.49
N ARG A 801 -38.60 -24.60 -39.44
CA ARG A 801 -38.82 -24.86 -40.89
C ARG A 801 -38.93 -26.34 -41.25
N THR A 802 -38.34 -27.24 -40.46
CA THR A 802 -38.48 -28.69 -40.66
C THR A 802 -39.86 -29.18 -40.18
N VAL A 803 -40.38 -28.59 -39.10
CA VAL A 803 -41.74 -28.83 -38.60
C VAL A 803 -42.78 -28.33 -39.60
N SER A 804 -42.69 -27.08 -40.05
CA SER A 804 -43.69 -26.47 -40.96
C SER A 804 -43.87 -27.22 -42.30
N ARG A 805 -42.84 -27.96 -42.73
CA ARG A 805 -42.82 -28.74 -43.98
C ARG A 805 -43.20 -30.21 -43.82
N SER A 806 -43.19 -30.73 -42.59
CA SER A 806 -43.40 -32.17 -42.32
C SER A 806 -44.71 -32.45 -41.56
N LEU A 807 -45.35 -31.43 -40.99
CA LEU A 807 -46.60 -31.56 -40.26
C LEU A 807 -47.79 -31.51 -41.22
N SER A 808 -48.55 -32.60 -41.33
CA SER A 808 -49.76 -32.65 -42.15
C SER A 808 -50.97 -32.02 -41.44
N GLY A 809 -51.87 -31.40 -42.20
CA GLY A 809 -53.00 -30.63 -41.66
C GLY A 809 -53.93 -31.43 -40.73
N ALA A 810 -54.03 -32.75 -40.91
CA ALA A 810 -54.81 -33.63 -40.04
C ALA A 810 -54.26 -33.72 -38.59
N HIS A 811 -52.99 -33.39 -38.36
CA HIS A 811 -52.36 -33.40 -37.03
C HIS A 811 -52.17 -31.99 -36.45
N PHE A 812 -52.49 -30.93 -37.21
CA PHE A 812 -52.15 -29.56 -36.84
C PHE A 812 -52.94 -29.03 -35.64
N GLU A 813 -54.24 -29.31 -35.54
CA GLU A 813 -55.04 -28.89 -34.37
C GLU A 813 -54.49 -29.49 -33.07
N PHE A 814 -54.27 -30.81 -33.06
CA PHE A 814 -53.67 -31.54 -31.94
C PHE A 814 -52.26 -31.02 -31.59
N PHE A 815 -51.44 -30.71 -32.60
CA PHE A 815 -50.11 -30.14 -32.39
C PHE A 815 -50.19 -28.76 -31.72
N CYS A 816 -51.11 -27.88 -32.16
CA CYS A 816 -51.34 -26.58 -31.53
C CYS A 816 -51.88 -26.68 -30.09
N GLU A 817 -52.75 -27.65 -29.81
CA GLU A 817 -53.17 -27.93 -28.43
C GLU A 817 -52.00 -28.41 -27.54
N LYS A 818 -51.06 -29.21 -28.07
CA LYS A 818 -49.83 -29.58 -27.35
C LYS A 818 -48.82 -28.44 -27.20
N LEU A 819 -48.84 -27.44 -28.09
CA LEU A 819 -48.12 -26.18 -27.91
C LEU A 819 -48.77 -25.24 -26.87
N GLN A 820 -49.97 -25.57 -26.37
CA GLN A 820 -50.78 -24.73 -25.45
C GLN A 820 -51.27 -23.41 -26.07
N ILE A 821 -51.43 -23.35 -27.39
CA ILE A 821 -51.96 -22.17 -28.09
C ILE A 821 -53.46 -22.02 -27.75
N LYS A 822 -53.91 -20.78 -27.51
CA LYS A 822 -55.30 -20.47 -27.13
C LYS A 822 -56.28 -20.90 -28.24
N LYS A 823 -57.34 -21.67 -27.90
CA LYS A 823 -58.33 -22.21 -28.87
C LYS A 823 -58.84 -21.19 -29.92
N PRO A 824 -59.26 -19.94 -29.60
CA PRO A 824 -59.68 -18.97 -30.62
C PRO A 824 -58.58 -18.55 -31.62
N VAL A 825 -57.30 -18.70 -31.27
CA VAL A 825 -56.18 -18.51 -32.21
C VAL A 825 -56.05 -19.72 -33.14
N ILE A 826 -56.23 -20.94 -32.60
CA ILE A 826 -56.30 -22.16 -33.40
C ILE A 826 -57.44 -22.08 -34.42
N ASP A 827 -58.63 -21.62 -34.02
CA ASP A 827 -59.80 -21.46 -34.91
C ASP A 827 -59.56 -20.48 -36.08
N VAL A 828 -58.65 -19.51 -35.90
CA VAL A 828 -58.22 -18.57 -36.96
C VAL A 828 -57.17 -19.23 -37.88
N LEU A 829 -56.21 -19.94 -37.31
CA LEU A 829 -55.16 -20.65 -38.06
C LEU A 829 -55.74 -21.81 -38.89
N MET A 830 -56.72 -22.55 -38.36
CA MET A 830 -57.42 -23.63 -39.07
C MET A 830 -58.10 -23.14 -40.36
N LYS A 831 -58.58 -21.90 -40.40
CA LYS A 831 -59.16 -21.28 -41.61
C LYS A 831 -58.13 -20.95 -42.69
N LYS A 832 -56.84 -20.80 -42.34
CA LYS A 832 -55.73 -20.55 -43.29
C LYS A 832 -55.23 -21.82 -43.97
N ILE A 833 -55.42 -23.00 -43.37
CA ILE A 833 -54.96 -24.30 -43.90
C ILE A 833 -55.42 -24.55 -45.33
N GLY A 834 -56.67 -24.19 -45.65
CA GLY A 834 -57.29 -24.44 -46.96
C GLY A 834 -56.64 -23.70 -48.14
N THR A 835 -55.75 -22.74 -47.90
CA THR A 835 -54.99 -22.05 -48.95
C THR A 835 -53.47 -22.15 -48.77
N LYS A 836 -52.95 -22.15 -47.53
CA LYS A 836 -51.51 -22.26 -47.25
C LYS A 836 -51.19 -22.92 -45.89
N LEU A 837 -50.94 -24.23 -45.92
CA LEU A 837 -50.62 -25.01 -44.71
C LEU A 837 -49.26 -24.64 -44.07
N GLU A 838 -48.16 -24.55 -44.83
CA GLU A 838 -46.81 -24.26 -44.26
C GLU A 838 -46.77 -22.90 -43.53
N GLU A 839 -47.41 -21.87 -44.08
CA GLU A 839 -47.50 -20.54 -43.46
C GLU A 839 -48.32 -20.57 -42.16
N ALA A 840 -49.46 -21.26 -42.12
CA ALA A 840 -50.26 -21.41 -40.90
C ALA A 840 -49.51 -22.15 -39.78
N ILE A 841 -48.70 -23.16 -40.11
CA ILE A 841 -47.87 -23.87 -39.13
C ILE A 841 -46.74 -22.98 -38.60
N LEU A 842 -46.07 -22.23 -39.48
CA LEU A 842 -45.00 -21.33 -39.08
C LEU A 842 -45.52 -20.15 -38.24
N GLU A 843 -46.72 -19.65 -38.55
CA GLU A 843 -47.43 -18.63 -37.76
C GLU A 843 -47.77 -19.15 -36.36
N ALA A 844 -48.33 -20.36 -36.23
CA ALA A 844 -48.60 -21.00 -34.95
C ALA A 844 -47.33 -21.17 -34.09
N LEU A 845 -46.24 -21.63 -34.70
CA LEU A 845 -44.94 -21.79 -34.04
C LEU A 845 -44.32 -20.45 -33.61
N ASN A 846 -44.49 -19.39 -34.40
CA ASN A 846 -44.04 -18.05 -34.03
C ASN A 846 -44.87 -17.46 -32.88
N ILE A 847 -46.19 -17.69 -32.86
CA ILE A 847 -47.05 -17.30 -31.72
C ILE A 847 -46.62 -18.05 -30.46
N TRP A 848 -46.41 -19.37 -30.54
CA TRP A 848 -45.87 -20.17 -29.43
C TRP A 848 -44.51 -19.68 -28.92
N ARG A 849 -43.64 -19.17 -29.81
CA ARG A 849 -42.34 -18.57 -29.44
C ARG A 849 -42.49 -17.24 -28.69
N VAL A 850 -43.51 -16.46 -29.00
CA VAL A 850 -43.70 -15.09 -28.49
C VAL A 850 -44.64 -15.02 -27.29
N GLU A 851 -45.60 -15.94 -27.13
CA GLU A 851 -46.47 -16.04 -25.93
C GLU A 851 -45.76 -16.67 -24.71
N LYS A 852 -44.41 -16.63 -24.64
CA LYS A 852 -43.63 -17.07 -23.47
C LYS A 852 -43.10 -15.86 -22.71
N ASP A 853 -43.57 -15.71 -21.48
CA ASP A 853 -43.12 -14.71 -20.51
C ASP A 853 -42.53 -15.44 -19.28
N PRO A 854 -41.26 -15.23 -18.92
CA PRO A 854 -40.24 -14.49 -19.69
C PRO A 854 -39.85 -15.22 -21.00
N PRO A 855 -39.30 -14.49 -21.99
CA PRO A 855 -38.86 -15.07 -23.25
C PRO A 855 -37.74 -16.09 -23.04
N LEU A 856 -37.96 -17.31 -23.54
CA LEU A 856 -37.02 -18.42 -23.37
C LEU A 856 -35.88 -18.37 -24.38
N ASN A 857 -34.66 -18.69 -23.94
CA ASN A 857 -33.48 -18.79 -24.81
C ASN A 857 -33.71 -19.78 -25.98
N PRO A 858 -33.19 -19.52 -27.19
CA PRO A 858 -33.34 -20.42 -28.35
C PRO A 858 -32.95 -21.88 -28.09
N ALA A 859 -31.96 -22.14 -27.23
CA ALA A 859 -31.59 -23.49 -26.83
C ALA A 859 -32.70 -24.21 -26.04
N VAL A 860 -33.38 -23.50 -25.14
CA VAL A 860 -34.49 -24.03 -24.33
C VAL A 860 -35.74 -24.23 -25.18
N LEU A 861 -36.04 -23.27 -26.06
CA LEU A 861 -37.13 -23.39 -27.05
C LEU A 861 -36.92 -24.60 -27.97
N ARG A 862 -35.70 -24.80 -28.49
CA ARG A 862 -35.34 -26.00 -29.27
C ARG A 862 -35.68 -27.27 -28.49
N ASP A 863 -35.20 -27.39 -27.26
CA ASP A 863 -35.32 -28.64 -26.50
C ASP A 863 -36.76 -28.89 -26.00
N GLN A 864 -37.54 -27.83 -25.73
CA GLN A 864 -38.99 -27.93 -25.52
C GLN A 864 -39.73 -28.38 -26.79
N LEU A 865 -39.42 -27.79 -27.95
CA LEU A 865 -40.06 -28.16 -29.23
C LEU A 865 -39.75 -29.61 -29.62
N ILE A 866 -38.51 -30.07 -29.42
CA ILE A 866 -38.14 -31.49 -29.57
C ILE A 866 -39.00 -32.38 -28.66
N ARG A 867 -39.15 -32.03 -27.38
CA ARG A 867 -39.95 -32.80 -26.42
C ARG A 867 -41.43 -32.85 -26.81
N ILE A 868 -42.00 -31.74 -27.30
CA ILE A 868 -43.39 -31.68 -27.78
C ILE A 868 -43.56 -32.57 -29.02
N ILE A 869 -42.63 -32.54 -29.97
CA ILE A 869 -42.64 -33.41 -31.15
C ILE A 869 -42.60 -34.89 -30.75
N THR A 870 -41.74 -35.29 -29.81
CA THR A 870 -41.72 -36.66 -29.26
C THR A 870 -43.06 -37.05 -28.63
N ILE A 871 -43.70 -36.14 -27.86
CA ILE A 871 -45.01 -36.38 -27.23
C ILE A 871 -46.14 -36.50 -28.26
N THR A 872 -46.03 -35.85 -29.42
CA THR A 872 -47.06 -35.91 -30.47
C THR A 872 -47.03 -37.20 -31.31
N GLY A 873 -45.99 -38.03 -31.20
CA GLY A 873 -45.92 -39.35 -31.84
C GLY A 873 -45.80 -39.32 -33.37
N ILE A 874 -45.52 -38.17 -33.98
CA ILE A 874 -45.48 -38.02 -35.44
C ILE A 874 -44.11 -38.51 -35.96
N GLN A 875 -44.03 -39.80 -36.28
CA GLN A 875 -42.77 -40.50 -36.52
C GLN A 875 -41.87 -39.84 -37.58
N GLU A 876 -42.45 -39.37 -38.69
CA GLU A 876 -41.70 -38.70 -39.77
C GLU A 876 -41.06 -37.38 -39.31
N LEU A 877 -41.63 -36.69 -38.32
CA LEU A 877 -40.94 -35.57 -37.64
C LEU A 877 -39.89 -36.08 -36.67
N ILE A 878 -40.18 -37.10 -35.87
CA ILE A 878 -39.25 -37.64 -34.86
C ILE A 878 -37.93 -38.06 -35.50
N ASP A 879 -37.95 -38.74 -36.65
CA ASP A 879 -36.73 -39.16 -37.35
C ASP A 879 -35.93 -37.96 -37.88
N LYS A 880 -36.59 -37.02 -38.57
CA LYS A 880 -35.97 -35.78 -39.09
C LYS A 880 -35.37 -34.91 -37.98
N VAL A 881 -36.05 -34.81 -36.85
CA VAL A 881 -35.62 -34.05 -35.66
C VAL A 881 -34.47 -34.75 -34.95
N THR A 882 -34.47 -36.09 -34.87
CA THR A 882 -33.38 -36.86 -34.27
C THR A 882 -32.11 -36.78 -35.11
N ALA A 883 -32.23 -36.85 -36.44
CA ALA A 883 -31.12 -36.61 -37.36
C ALA A 883 -30.56 -35.17 -37.23
N LEU A 884 -31.43 -34.16 -37.13
CA LEU A 884 -31.02 -32.78 -36.82
C LEU A 884 -30.26 -32.69 -35.49
N LYS A 885 -30.76 -33.35 -34.43
CA LYS A 885 -30.15 -33.36 -33.10
C LYS A 885 -28.73 -33.95 -33.13
N LEU A 886 -28.56 -35.11 -33.76
CA LEU A 886 -27.26 -35.76 -33.97
C LEU A 886 -26.27 -34.86 -34.73
N CYS A 887 -26.70 -34.28 -35.86
CA CYS A 887 -25.88 -33.32 -36.60
C CYS A 887 -25.46 -32.12 -35.74
N THR A 888 -26.36 -31.58 -34.91
CA THR A 888 -26.04 -30.45 -34.03
C THR A 888 -25.20 -30.80 -32.80
N GLN A 889 -25.05 -32.09 -32.47
CA GLN A 889 -24.07 -32.56 -31.49
C GLN A 889 -22.68 -32.71 -32.12
N LEU A 890 -22.58 -33.08 -33.41
CA LEU A 890 -21.30 -33.10 -34.14
C LEU A 890 -20.71 -31.70 -34.35
N PHE A 891 -21.54 -30.66 -34.50
CA PHE A 891 -21.11 -29.24 -34.55
C PHE A 891 -21.01 -28.57 -33.15
N LYS A 892 -20.80 -29.35 -32.09
CA LYS A 892 -20.54 -28.85 -30.72
C LYS A 892 -19.14 -29.15 -30.19
N LEU A 893 -18.40 -30.03 -30.87
CA LEU A 893 -16.94 -30.07 -30.88
C LEU A 893 -16.41 -29.02 -31.88
#